data_AF-A0A1D2RFS7-F1
#
_entry.id   AF-A0A1D2RFS7-F1
#
_cell.length_a   1.000
_cell.length_b   1.000
_cell.length_c   1.000
_cell.angle_alpha   90.00
_cell.angle_beta   90.00
_cell.angle_gamma   90.00
#
_symmetry.space_group_name_H-M   'P 1'
#
loop_
_entity.id
_entity.type
_entity.pdbx_description
1 polymer ?
#
loop_
_entity_poly.entity_id
_entity_poly.type
_entity_poly.pdbx_seq_one_letter_code
_entity_poly.pdbx_strand_id
1 'polypeptide(L)'
;MGTDTDGRGGKVLPRAIEEEMKKSYIDYSMSVIIGRALPDVRDGLKPVHRRVLYSMYRTGLMPNKPHKKSAWVVGDVLGKYHPHGDTAVYDTMVRMAQDFSLRYPLVDGQGNFGSVDGDPAAAMRYCVTGDTMVLTDGGVVPIGKISDKEEAAVNLKILNYQGETKKASRFFNSGKHDIIKAVTEQGYEIRGSYNHPVLCWQSNDFGMPSLKWKLLEDVTKDDYVVMNRGFSMFSKTDLSLEGYHPDSPTYKDIGLPDAMNEDIAFLLGALVSEGSFHNNQVLFNNQDMKFYDKVKRIILRQFKGTRIYERQIQGNCKELSIYHQKVVWFLKNIGLTEVKSDLKEVPFSILQSKKKTIRQFLIGLFEGDGSVLFKTDKRHGGKSIELTYNSKSEKLIRQLKVLLLNFGIVTTSPYKDKRNDCYKLIISGYDNLRLFEKEIGFFSEKKKNRISKIAELNDSRMSKTDFIPYLADYLRENYHGEFIKKNNFDRYNNLEENHQQLTGHLKQSDKNLIGWLLKRRFFFNKIKSVEKLKEKETVYSIRVESECHSFVANGFINHNTEARMAKIAEEMILDIDKETVDFVPNYDASLLEPSVMPAKLPNLLINGSTGIAVGMATNMPPHNIAEVIDGTVAVIENPGIEIKDLMRIIRAPDFPTGGILQGLSGVYEAYGTGRGSITVRAKIQVEEKDERKRIIVTELPYQVNKATLIENIAQLVRDKRIEGISDLRDESDRDGMRIVIELKKSASEDVTLNQLFKHTQMQATFGIINLALVDNQPRVLNLKQIIEDYIGHRREVVTRRTQYELRKAQERAHILEGMLIALNNIDEVIKTIRASKTADIASKELIRRFTLTEIQAKAILEMRLQKLTGMEIQGVKDEHAELVKTIEKLKGILESIQKVLAIIKEELVEIREKYADARRTEINEHPEGEIETEDLIPVEDVIV
;
A
#
# COMPACT_ATOMS: atom_id res chain seq x y z
N MET A 1 -24.97 -15.88 69.43
CA MET A 1 -23.88 -14.89 69.60
C MET A 1 -22.61 -15.65 69.29
N GLY A 2 -22.02 -15.58 68.10
CA GLY A 2 -21.49 -14.48 67.28
C GLY A 2 -20.33 -15.13 66.50
N THR A 3 -19.88 -14.74 65.32
CA THR A 3 -20.12 -13.60 64.44
C THR A 3 -19.68 -14.04 63.04
N ASP A 4 -20.43 -13.62 62.02
CA ASP A 4 -20.04 -13.70 60.61
C ASP A 4 -18.64 -13.11 60.36
N THR A 5 -17.81 -13.82 59.60
CA THR A 5 -16.77 -13.20 58.78
C THR A 5 -16.70 -13.89 57.40
N ASP A 6 -16.93 -13.06 56.39
CA ASP A 6 -16.51 -13.14 54.99
C ASP A 6 -17.06 -14.24 54.05
N GLY A 7 -18.19 -13.91 53.42
CA GLY A 7 -18.68 -14.52 52.19
C GLY A 7 -17.86 -14.09 50.96
N ARG A 8 -16.65 -14.63 50.80
CA ARG A 8 -15.94 -14.82 49.50
C ARG A 8 -15.03 -16.05 49.55
N GLY A 9 -15.54 -17.16 50.04
CA GLY A 9 -14.82 -18.44 50.02
C GLY A 9 -15.01 -19.15 48.67
N GLY A 10 -14.09 -18.95 47.72
CA GLY A 10 -13.95 -19.90 46.62
C GLY A 10 -13.71 -21.30 47.19
N LYS A 11 -14.53 -22.27 46.82
CA LYS A 11 -14.35 -23.67 47.27
C LYS A 11 -12.98 -24.16 46.82
N VAL A 12 -12.05 -24.32 47.76
CA VAL A 12 -10.77 -24.98 47.52
C VAL A 12 -11.05 -26.47 47.40
N LEU A 13 -11.09 -26.98 46.17
CA LEU A 13 -11.26 -28.40 45.90
C LEU A 13 -9.88 -29.01 45.62
N PRO A 14 -9.44 -30.04 46.36
CA PRO A 14 -8.24 -30.78 45.99
C PRO A 14 -8.47 -31.45 44.64
N ARG A 15 -7.57 -31.19 43.68
CA ARG A 15 -7.58 -31.77 42.33
C ARG A 15 -6.19 -32.33 42.01
N ALA A 16 -6.15 -33.44 41.29
CA ALA A 16 -4.90 -33.93 40.74
C ALA A 16 -4.36 -32.93 39.71
N ILE A 17 -3.06 -32.61 39.77
CA ILE A 17 -2.42 -31.65 38.86
C ILE A 17 -2.63 -32.07 37.40
N GLU A 18 -2.57 -33.37 37.10
CA GLU A 18 -2.82 -33.90 35.75
C GLU A 18 -4.24 -33.59 35.24
N GLU A 19 -5.25 -33.74 36.08
CA GLU A 19 -6.64 -33.44 35.72
C GLU A 19 -6.85 -31.93 35.51
N GLU A 20 -6.26 -31.10 36.35
CA GLU A 20 -6.35 -29.64 36.24
C GLU A 20 -5.57 -29.11 35.04
N MET A 21 -4.38 -29.66 34.75
CA MET A 21 -3.63 -29.35 33.54
C MET A 21 -4.37 -29.79 32.28
N LYS A 22 -4.95 -30.99 32.26
CA LYS A 22 -5.75 -31.47 31.12
C LYS A 22 -6.97 -30.59 30.89
N LYS A 23 -7.71 -30.26 31.94
CA LYS A 23 -8.88 -29.38 31.86
C LYS A 23 -8.48 -27.96 31.42
N SER A 24 -7.48 -27.36 32.06
CA SER A 24 -7.00 -26.02 31.71
C SER A 24 -6.45 -25.97 30.28
N TYR A 25 -5.78 -27.03 29.82
CA TYR A 25 -5.31 -27.14 28.44
C TYR A 25 -6.48 -27.24 27.45
N ILE A 26 -7.52 -28.02 27.76
CA ILE A 26 -8.72 -28.12 26.93
C ILE A 26 -9.47 -26.79 26.90
N ASP A 27 -9.67 -26.14 28.04
CA ASP A 27 -10.37 -24.86 28.16
C ASP A 27 -9.60 -23.76 27.42
N TYR A 28 -8.27 -23.71 27.58
CA TYR A 28 -7.40 -22.81 26.81
C TYR A 28 -7.46 -23.11 25.31
N SER A 29 -7.35 -24.38 24.91
CA SER A 29 -7.40 -24.79 23.50
C SER A 29 -8.74 -24.40 22.87
N MET A 30 -9.86 -24.67 23.53
CA MET A 30 -11.20 -24.27 23.08
C MET A 30 -11.34 -22.75 22.99
N SER A 31 -10.81 -22.00 23.97
CA SER A 31 -10.83 -20.52 23.91
C SER A 31 -10.05 -19.97 22.71
N VAL A 32 -8.91 -20.58 22.36
CA VAL A 32 -8.11 -20.20 21.19
C VAL A 32 -8.81 -20.61 19.88
N ILE A 33 -9.42 -21.79 19.85
CA ILE A 33 -10.16 -22.30 18.69
C ILE A 33 -11.35 -21.39 18.36
N ILE A 34 -12.22 -21.13 19.36
CA ILE A 34 -13.42 -20.29 19.22
C ILE A 34 -13.03 -18.83 18.99
N GLY A 35 -12.02 -18.32 19.69
CA GLY A 35 -11.66 -16.91 19.68
C GLY A 35 -10.80 -16.46 18.50
N ARG A 36 -10.20 -17.37 17.71
CA ARG A 36 -9.22 -16.98 16.67
C ARG A 36 -9.18 -17.83 15.41
N ALA A 37 -9.37 -19.15 15.49
CA ALA A 37 -8.86 -20.06 14.46
C ALA A 37 -9.89 -20.48 13.40
N LEU A 38 -11.13 -20.78 13.82
CA LEU A 38 -12.18 -21.34 12.94
C LEU A 38 -13.23 -20.30 12.55
N PRO A 39 -13.81 -20.41 11.34
CA PRO A 39 -14.98 -19.64 10.95
C PRO A 39 -16.25 -20.16 11.66
N ASP A 40 -17.25 -19.30 11.83
CA ASP A 40 -18.60 -19.72 12.23
C ASP A 40 -19.42 -20.06 10.98
N VAL A 41 -20.21 -21.14 11.04
CA VAL A 41 -21.03 -21.58 9.90
C VAL A 41 -22.04 -20.52 9.45
N ARG A 42 -22.51 -19.68 10.38
CA ARG A 42 -23.60 -18.72 10.17
C ARG A 42 -23.23 -17.58 9.23
N ASP A 43 -22.01 -17.06 9.33
CA ASP A 43 -21.52 -15.96 8.49
C ASP A 43 -20.23 -16.28 7.73
N GLY A 44 -19.59 -17.42 7.99
CA GLY A 44 -18.35 -17.82 7.37
C GLY A 44 -17.14 -16.97 7.73
N LEU A 45 -17.22 -16.13 8.76
CA LEU A 45 -16.15 -15.23 9.16
C LEU A 45 -15.46 -15.73 10.43
N LYS A 46 -14.17 -15.42 10.53
CA LYS A 46 -13.43 -15.52 11.79
C LYS A 46 -13.65 -14.26 12.63
N PRO A 47 -13.43 -14.30 13.96
CA PRO A 47 -13.59 -13.12 14.81
C PRO A 47 -12.84 -11.88 14.32
N VAL A 48 -11.59 -12.03 13.85
CA VAL A 48 -10.82 -10.89 13.31
C VAL A 48 -11.40 -10.32 12.02
N HIS A 49 -11.98 -11.15 11.14
CA HIS A 49 -12.67 -10.67 9.93
C HIS A 49 -13.88 -9.80 10.30
N ARG A 50 -14.68 -10.26 11.28
CA ARG A 50 -15.86 -9.52 11.78
C ARG A 50 -15.45 -8.17 12.34
N ARG A 51 -14.41 -8.12 13.17
CA ARG A 51 -13.91 -6.88 13.79
C ARG A 51 -13.47 -5.86 12.75
N VAL A 52 -12.78 -6.29 11.69
CA VAL A 52 -12.37 -5.41 10.58
C VAL A 52 -13.59 -4.81 9.88
N LEU A 53 -14.56 -5.64 9.45
CA LEU A 53 -15.76 -5.15 8.77
C LEU A 53 -16.63 -4.28 9.67
N TYR A 54 -16.82 -4.67 10.93
CA TYR A 54 -17.62 -3.91 11.89
C TYR A 54 -16.98 -2.55 12.20
N SER A 55 -15.66 -2.49 12.38
CA SER A 55 -14.93 -1.22 12.54
C SER A 55 -15.10 -0.34 11.29
N MET A 56 -14.91 -0.89 10.08
CA MET A 56 -15.13 -0.13 8.84
C MET A 56 -16.56 0.41 8.71
N TYR A 57 -17.57 -0.38 9.06
CA TYR A 57 -18.97 0.06 9.06
C TYR A 57 -19.24 1.18 10.06
N ARG A 58 -18.87 0.97 11.33
CA ARG A 58 -19.06 1.93 12.43
C ARG A 58 -18.39 3.28 12.18
N THR A 59 -17.35 3.26 11.37
CA THR A 59 -16.56 4.43 11.01
C THR A 59 -16.95 5.08 9.68
N GLY A 60 -17.97 4.54 9.02
CA GLY A 60 -18.51 5.05 7.77
C GLY A 60 -17.61 4.79 6.55
N LEU A 61 -16.74 3.77 6.57
CA LEU A 61 -15.90 3.37 5.43
C LEU A 61 -16.64 2.52 4.39
N MET A 62 -17.81 3.00 4.01
CA MET A 62 -18.69 2.35 3.04
C MET A 62 -18.11 2.39 1.61
N PRO A 63 -18.57 1.52 0.69
CA PRO A 63 -18.03 1.43 -0.68
C PRO A 63 -18.15 2.73 -1.50
N ASN A 64 -19.09 3.60 -1.15
CA ASN A 64 -19.30 4.90 -1.80
C ASN A 64 -18.47 6.05 -1.18
N LYS A 65 -17.63 5.76 -0.18
CA LYS A 65 -16.79 6.76 0.49
C LYS A 65 -15.33 6.68 0.01
N PRO A 66 -14.55 7.77 0.19
CA PRO A 66 -13.11 7.74 -0.10
C PRO A 66 -12.38 6.71 0.77
N HIS A 67 -11.34 6.08 0.21
CA HIS A 67 -10.41 5.24 0.98
C HIS A 67 -9.79 6.04 2.13
N LYS A 68 -9.51 5.34 3.24
CA LYS A 68 -8.67 5.86 4.34
C LYS A 68 -7.42 5.00 4.45
N LYS A 69 -6.38 5.53 5.09
CA LYS A 69 -5.17 4.76 5.38
C LYS A 69 -5.50 3.45 6.08
N SER A 70 -4.89 2.36 5.62
CA SER A 70 -5.03 1.02 6.22
C SER A 70 -4.80 1.02 7.74
N ALA A 71 -3.83 1.80 8.22
CA ALA A 71 -3.53 1.86 9.65
C ALA A 71 -4.53 2.63 10.51
N TRP A 72 -5.43 3.37 9.88
CA TRP A 72 -6.57 3.97 10.57
C TRP A 72 -7.57 2.88 10.95
N VAL A 73 -7.90 2.00 10.00
CA VAL A 73 -8.78 0.83 10.23
C VAL A 73 -8.16 -0.11 11.26
N VAL A 74 -6.89 -0.48 11.07
CA VAL A 74 -6.18 -1.35 12.01
C VAL A 74 -6.10 -0.70 13.40
N GLY A 75 -5.81 0.60 13.47
CA GLY A 75 -5.76 1.34 14.73
C GLY A 75 -7.10 1.38 15.47
N ASP A 76 -8.21 1.54 14.75
CA ASP A 76 -9.56 1.53 15.32
C ASP A 76 -9.93 0.13 15.85
N VAL A 77 -9.60 -0.92 15.09
CA VAL A 77 -9.81 -2.32 15.50
C VAL A 77 -8.99 -2.65 16.76
N LEU A 78 -7.72 -2.26 16.82
CA LEU A 78 -6.87 -2.49 17.99
C LEU A 78 -7.35 -1.71 19.21
N GLY A 79 -7.72 -0.44 19.02
CA GLY A 79 -8.15 0.42 20.12
C GLY A 79 -9.49 0.02 20.74
N LYS A 80 -10.31 -0.77 20.04
CA LYS A 80 -11.70 -1.07 20.46
C LYS A 80 -12.02 -2.56 20.57
N TYR A 81 -11.44 -3.42 19.74
CA TYR A 81 -11.95 -4.78 19.53
C TYR A 81 -10.88 -5.87 19.59
N HIS A 82 -9.60 -5.57 19.39
CA HIS A 82 -8.56 -6.58 19.24
C HIS A 82 -7.40 -6.41 20.25
N PRO A 83 -7.18 -7.38 21.17
CA PRO A 83 -6.18 -7.26 22.25
C PRO A 83 -4.75 -7.67 21.86
N HIS A 84 -4.48 -7.98 20.59
CA HIS A 84 -3.18 -8.48 20.10
C HIS A 84 -2.52 -7.52 19.12
N GLY A 85 -1.36 -7.90 18.56
CA GLY A 85 -0.57 -7.07 17.66
C GLY A 85 -1.31 -6.65 16.38
N ASP A 86 -0.87 -5.52 15.83
CA ASP A 86 -1.37 -4.90 14.60
C ASP A 86 -1.22 -5.79 13.36
N THR A 87 -0.15 -6.58 13.30
CA THR A 87 0.13 -7.52 12.19
C THR A 87 -1.03 -8.45 11.89
N ALA A 88 -1.66 -9.07 12.90
CA ALA A 88 -2.73 -10.06 12.69
C ALA A 88 -3.98 -9.42 12.06
N VAL A 89 -4.31 -8.20 12.49
CA VAL A 89 -5.43 -7.43 11.93
C VAL A 89 -5.08 -6.95 10.52
N TYR A 90 -3.84 -6.52 10.30
CA TYR A 90 -3.41 -6.04 9.00
C TYR A 90 -3.37 -7.15 7.95
N ASP A 91 -2.75 -8.29 8.26
CA ASP A 91 -2.68 -9.46 7.37
C ASP A 91 -4.08 -9.97 7.00
N THR A 92 -4.99 -9.93 7.97
CA THR A 92 -6.41 -10.23 7.74
C THR A 92 -7.01 -9.28 6.70
N MET A 93 -6.89 -7.97 6.93
CA MET A 93 -7.43 -6.96 6.02
C MET A 93 -6.79 -7.04 4.64
N VAL A 94 -5.49 -7.37 4.58
CA VAL A 94 -4.76 -7.57 3.34
C VAL A 94 -5.33 -8.74 2.55
N ARG A 95 -5.48 -9.92 3.17
CA ARG A 95 -6.07 -11.09 2.51
C ARG A 95 -7.49 -10.82 2.04
N MET A 96 -8.26 -10.05 2.81
CA MET A 96 -9.62 -9.65 2.44
C MET A 96 -9.68 -8.71 1.22
N ALA A 97 -8.55 -8.10 0.84
CA ALA A 97 -8.41 -7.23 -0.32
C ALA A 97 -7.74 -7.89 -1.54
N GLN A 98 -7.18 -9.10 -1.38
CA GLN A 98 -6.48 -9.84 -2.44
C GLN A 98 -7.47 -10.66 -3.26
N ASP A 99 -7.59 -10.35 -4.54
CA ASP A 99 -8.47 -11.02 -5.52
C ASP A 99 -7.96 -12.41 -5.97
N PHE A 100 -6.70 -12.72 -5.70
CA PHE A 100 -6.11 -14.06 -5.84
C PHE A 100 -6.20 -14.91 -4.57
N SER A 101 -6.58 -14.30 -3.43
CA SER A 101 -6.75 -14.98 -2.14
C SER A 101 -8.22 -15.26 -1.85
N LEU A 102 -9.08 -14.26 -2.01
CA LEU A 102 -10.52 -14.42 -1.95
C LEU A 102 -11.12 -14.30 -3.34
N ARG A 103 -12.08 -15.16 -3.66
CA ARG A 103 -12.80 -15.04 -4.92
C ARG A 103 -13.65 -13.77 -4.99
N TYR A 104 -14.23 -13.38 -3.86
CA TYR A 104 -15.03 -12.17 -3.72
C TYR A 104 -14.48 -11.33 -2.56
N PRO A 105 -13.55 -10.39 -2.82
CA PRO A 105 -12.92 -9.56 -1.80
C PRO A 105 -13.95 -8.78 -0.96
N LEU A 106 -13.72 -8.76 0.35
CA LEU A 106 -14.57 -8.03 1.31
C LEU A 106 -14.00 -6.64 1.65
N VAL A 107 -12.74 -6.40 1.32
CA VAL A 107 -12.07 -5.10 1.46
C VAL A 107 -11.70 -4.61 0.06
N ASP A 108 -11.97 -3.33 -0.21
CA ASP A 108 -11.50 -2.64 -1.40
C ASP A 108 -10.20 -1.92 -1.02
N GLY A 109 -9.09 -2.53 -1.41
CA GLY A 109 -7.74 -2.03 -1.16
C GLY A 109 -7.27 -1.12 -2.28
N GLN A 110 -6.81 0.08 -1.93
CA GLN A 110 -6.11 0.99 -2.84
C GLN A 110 -4.63 1.07 -2.46
N GLY A 111 -3.75 0.43 -3.23
CA GLY A 111 -2.35 0.27 -2.84
C GLY A 111 -1.79 -1.06 -3.31
N ASN A 112 -0.59 -1.38 -2.84
CA ASN A 112 -0.03 -2.72 -2.96
C ASN A 112 -0.55 -3.58 -1.79
N PHE A 113 -1.46 -4.49 -2.09
CA PHE A 113 -1.96 -5.50 -1.15
C PHE A 113 -1.29 -6.87 -1.37
N GLY A 114 -0.15 -6.89 -2.05
CA GLY A 114 0.58 -8.09 -2.45
C GLY A 114 0.23 -8.53 -3.87
N SER A 115 1.00 -9.47 -4.42
CA SER A 115 0.81 -10.01 -5.76
C SER A 115 0.84 -11.55 -5.77
N VAL A 116 0.32 -12.15 -6.84
CA VAL A 116 0.46 -13.60 -7.13
C VAL A 116 1.94 -14.01 -7.28
N ASP A 117 2.78 -13.04 -7.64
CA ASP A 117 4.22 -13.21 -7.84
C ASP A 117 4.99 -13.32 -6.52
N GLY A 118 4.33 -13.10 -5.38
CA GLY A 118 4.93 -13.19 -4.05
C GLY A 118 5.42 -11.87 -3.49
N ASP A 119 5.08 -10.73 -4.10
CA ASP A 119 5.37 -9.45 -3.49
C ASP A 119 4.54 -9.33 -2.20
N PRO A 120 5.17 -8.99 -1.05
CA PRO A 120 4.44 -8.78 0.17
C PRO A 120 3.55 -7.54 0.05
N ALA A 121 2.44 -7.55 0.79
CA ALA A 121 1.62 -6.37 0.94
C ALA A 121 2.42 -5.24 1.60
N ALA A 122 2.21 -4.04 1.09
CA ALA A 122 2.82 -2.85 1.62
C ALA A 122 2.24 -2.58 3.04
N ALA A 123 3.04 -2.32 4.09
CA ALA A 123 2.57 -2.01 5.46
C ALA A 123 1.52 -0.88 5.57
N MET A 124 0.84 -0.82 6.71
CA MET A 124 -0.37 -0.01 6.87
C MET A 124 -0.15 1.50 7.12
N ARG A 125 1.01 1.92 7.66
CA ARG A 125 1.25 3.25 8.27
C ARG A 125 2.59 3.84 7.80
N TYR A 126 2.66 4.33 6.58
CA TYR A 126 3.92 4.79 5.98
C TYR A 126 4.16 6.26 6.11
N CYS A 127 5.28 6.64 6.74
CA CYS A 127 5.58 8.03 6.97
C CYS A 127 7.09 8.29 7.00
N VAL A 128 7.52 9.37 6.33
CA VAL A 128 8.90 9.89 6.34
C VAL A 128 9.00 11.18 7.14
N THR A 129 10.17 11.53 7.66
CA THR A 129 10.37 12.78 8.40
C THR A 129 10.20 14.01 7.51
N GLY A 130 9.82 15.15 8.12
CA GLY A 130 9.42 16.36 7.39
C GLY A 130 10.49 17.00 6.50
N ASP A 131 11.76 16.72 6.74
CA ASP A 131 12.89 17.19 5.93
C ASP A 131 13.14 16.34 4.67
N THR A 132 12.40 15.24 4.49
CA THR A 132 12.52 14.36 3.33
C THR A 132 12.13 15.10 2.05
N MET A 133 13.08 15.23 1.12
CA MET A 133 12.98 16.04 -0.08
C MET A 133 12.27 15.29 -1.21
N VAL A 134 11.02 15.65 -1.50
CA VAL A 134 10.19 15.04 -2.54
C VAL A 134 10.42 15.75 -3.87
N LEU A 135 10.59 14.97 -4.95
CA LEU A 135 10.66 15.52 -6.30
C LEU A 135 9.26 15.83 -6.82
N THR A 136 8.98 17.10 -7.11
CA THR A 136 7.67 17.56 -7.62
C THR A 136 7.81 18.41 -8.89
N ASP A 137 6.71 18.63 -9.61
CA ASP A 137 6.65 19.54 -10.76
C ASP A 137 6.78 21.03 -10.40
N GLY A 138 6.73 21.37 -9.11
CA GLY A 138 7.10 22.67 -8.55
C GLY A 138 8.55 22.75 -8.04
N GLY A 139 9.36 21.71 -8.30
CA GLY A 139 10.73 21.58 -7.80
C GLY A 139 10.83 20.64 -6.60
N VAL A 140 11.95 20.69 -5.88
CA VAL A 140 12.22 19.79 -4.75
C VAL A 140 11.70 20.42 -3.47
N VAL A 141 10.79 19.73 -2.78
CA VAL A 141 10.10 20.27 -1.59
C VAL A 141 10.26 19.32 -0.41
N PRO A 142 10.70 19.78 0.78
CA PRO A 142 10.62 18.98 2.00
C PRO A 142 9.16 18.59 2.26
N ILE A 143 8.88 17.32 2.49
CA ILE A 143 7.51 16.82 2.61
C ILE A 143 6.70 17.55 3.69
N GLY A 144 7.32 17.90 4.81
CA GLY A 144 6.67 18.63 5.91
C GLY A 144 6.36 20.09 5.60
N LYS A 145 6.80 20.61 4.44
CA LYS A 145 6.51 21.96 3.93
C LYS A 145 5.47 21.97 2.81
N ILE A 146 4.91 20.81 2.45
CA ILE A 146 3.85 20.72 1.44
C ILE A 146 2.55 21.38 1.94
N SER A 147 2.22 21.23 3.23
CA SER A 147 1.04 21.83 3.85
C SER A 147 1.23 21.90 5.37
N ASP A 148 0.71 22.97 5.98
CA ASP A 148 0.71 23.15 7.44
C ASP A 148 -0.50 22.48 8.13
N LYS A 149 -1.49 21.98 7.36
CA LYS A 149 -2.67 21.27 7.88
C LYS A 149 -2.35 19.81 8.21
N GLU A 150 -3.09 19.21 9.14
CA GLU A 150 -2.97 17.77 9.45
C GLU A 150 -3.28 16.89 8.24
N GLU A 151 -4.34 17.22 7.49
CA GLU A 151 -4.68 16.60 6.22
C GLU A 151 -5.09 17.68 5.23
N ALA A 152 -4.58 17.58 3.99
CA ALA A 152 -4.91 18.54 2.94
C ALA A 152 -5.06 17.86 1.58
N ALA A 153 -6.02 18.33 0.79
CA ALA A 153 -6.01 18.08 -0.65
C ALA A 153 -4.85 18.84 -1.27
N VAL A 154 -4.07 18.17 -2.11
CA VAL A 154 -2.95 18.75 -2.85
C VAL A 154 -3.09 18.42 -4.32
N ASN A 155 -2.48 19.21 -5.19
CA ASN A 155 -2.44 18.97 -6.62
C ASN A 155 -1.00 19.11 -7.11
N LEU A 156 -0.17 18.16 -6.70
CA LEU A 156 1.25 18.11 -7.05
C LEU A 156 1.47 17.00 -8.07
N LYS A 157 2.42 17.14 -8.98
CA LYS A 157 2.89 16.00 -9.79
C LYS A 157 4.23 15.54 -9.27
N ILE A 158 4.42 14.22 -9.21
CA ILE A 158 5.60 13.58 -8.65
C ILE A 158 6.07 12.44 -9.57
N LEU A 159 7.28 11.92 -9.35
CA LEU A 159 7.80 10.74 -10.05
C LEU A 159 7.53 9.46 -9.26
N ASN A 160 6.95 8.46 -9.93
CA ASN A 160 6.86 7.09 -9.41
C ASN A 160 8.16 6.31 -9.68
N TYR A 161 8.25 5.06 -9.19
CA TYR A 161 9.43 4.21 -9.41
C TYR A 161 9.71 3.91 -10.88
N GLN A 162 8.69 3.98 -11.76
CA GLN A 162 8.86 3.73 -13.20
C GLN A 162 9.39 4.96 -13.95
N GLY A 163 9.56 6.10 -13.28
CA GLY A 163 9.95 7.37 -13.90
C GLY A 163 8.77 8.13 -14.52
N GLU A 164 7.54 7.69 -14.28
CA GLU A 164 6.33 8.31 -14.79
C GLU A 164 5.87 9.44 -13.86
N THR A 165 5.35 10.50 -14.47
CA THR A 165 4.73 11.60 -13.72
C THR A 165 3.32 11.20 -13.28
N LYS A 166 3.06 11.18 -11.97
CA LYS A 166 1.76 10.86 -11.37
C LYS A 166 1.28 12.01 -10.50
N LYS A 167 -0.03 12.12 -10.31
CA LYS A 167 -0.63 13.16 -9.46
C LYS A 167 -0.59 12.71 -8.00
N ALA A 168 -0.08 13.55 -7.10
CA ALA A 168 -0.31 13.43 -5.68
C ALA A 168 -1.54 14.27 -5.30
N SER A 169 -2.54 13.63 -4.69
CA SER A 169 -3.88 14.22 -4.46
C SER A 169 -4.17 14.57 -3.01
N ARG A 170 -3.46 13.95 -2.07
CA ARG A 170 -3.55 14.27 -0.63
C ARG A 170 -2.21 14.28 0.05
N PHE A 171 -2.14 15.08 1.10
CA PHE A 171 -1.04 15.17 2.05
C PHE A 171 -1.56 14.80 3.45
N PHE A 172 -0.74 14.07 4.20
CA PHE A 172 -1.04 13.67 5.58
C PHE A 172 0.15 13.92 6.49
N ASN A 173 -0.09 14.65 7.58
CA ASN A 173 0.74 14.70 8.76
C ASN A 173 0.26 13.63 9.73
N SER A 174 1.10 12.63 10.00
CA SER A 174 0.72 11.45 10.78
C SER A 174 1.13 11.54 12.26
N GLY A 175 1.52 12.73 12.73
CA GLY A 175 1.94 12.96 14.11
C GLY A 175 3.34 12.42 14.42
N LYS A 176 3.68 12.28 15.71
CA LYS A 176 5.01 11.89 16.19
C LYS A 176 5.17 10.36 16.31
N HIS A 177 6.23 9.81 15.72
CA HIS A 177 6.53 8.37 15.72
C HIS A 177 7.99 8.07 16.05
N ASP A 178 8.27 6.84 16.46
CA ASP A 178 9.66 6.33 16.55
C ASP A 178 10.26 6.27 15.15
N ILE A 179 11.51 6.71 15.01
CA ILE A 179 12.17 6.86 13.72
C ILE A 179 13.28 5.83 13.55
N ILE A 180 13.31 5.18 12.39
CA ILE A 180 14.46 4.46 11.90
C ILE A 180 15.17 5.33 10.86
N LYS A 181 16.49 5.46 11.03
CA LYS A 181 17.38 6.11 10.10
C LYS A 181 18.20 5.07 9.35
N ALA A 182 18.06 5.01 8.04
CA ALA A 182 18.91 4.19 7.17
C ALA A 182 19.88 5.09 6.39
N VAL A 183 21.16 4.74 6.41
CA VAL A 183 22.25 5.48 5.74
C VAL A 183 22.97 4.54 4.79
N THR A 184 23.19 4.98 3.55
CA THR A 184 23.89 4.21 2.52
C THR A 184 25.41 4.41 2.56
N GLU A 185 26.18 3.58 1.85
CA GLU A 185 27.64 3.68 1.78
C GLU A 185 28.14 4.99 1.19
N GLN A 186 27.37 5.59 0.26
CA GLN A 186 27.67 6.92 -0.27
C GLN A 186 27.00 8.05 0.54
N GLY A 187 26.49 7.76 1.74
CA GLY A 187 26.00 8.77 2.69
C GLY A 187 24.69 9.43 2.27
N TYR A 188 23.86 8.76 1.47
CA TYR A 188 22.46 9.14 1.31
C TYR A 188 21.69 8.58 2.51
N GLU A 189 20.61 9.26 2.91
CA GLU A 189 19.84 8.82 4.06
C GLU A 189 18.34 9.01 3.88
N ILE A 190 17.59 8.12 4.55
CA ILE A 190 16.16 8.20 4.71
C ILE A 190 15.80 7.98 6.18
N ARG A 191 14.82 8.74 6.66
CA ARG A 191 14.27 8.66 8.00
C ARG A 191 12.77 8.51 7.91
N GLY A 192 12.24 7.48 8.57
CA GLY A 192 10.81 7.20 8.57
C GLY A 192 10.41 6.32 9.75
N SER A 193 9.13 6.02 9.85
CA SER A 193 8.63 5.03 10.80
C SER A 193 9.25 3.65 10.51
N TYR A 194 9.27 2.78 11.53
CA TYR A 194 9.87 1.43 11.43
C TYR A 194 9.34 0.62 10.24
N ASN A 195 8.05 0.77 9.96
CA ASN A 195 7.34 0.09 8.88
C ASN A 195 7.34 0.88 7.55
N HIS A 196 8.11 1.95 7.38
CA HIS A 196 8.19 2.68 6.11
C HIS A 196 8.89 1.81 5.05
N PRO A 197 8.36 1.66 3.82
CA PRO A 197 8.90 0.74 2.83
C PRO A 197 9.92 1.48 1.94
N VAL A 198 11.02 0.81 1.66
CA VAL A 198 12.00 1.26 0.67
C VAL A 198 12.22 0.16 -0.35
N LEU A 199 12.40 0.56 -1.61
CA LEU A 199 12.68 -0.39 -2.68
C LEU A 199 14.13 -0.84 -2.57
N CYS A 200 14.34 -2.14 -2.44
CA CYS A 200 15.64 -2.79 -2.39
C CYS A 200 15.89 -3.63 -3.66
N TRP A 201 17.16 -3.91 -3.89
CA TRP A 201 17.67 -4.78 -4.94
C TRP A 201 18.35 -5.97 -4.29
N GLN A 202 17.93 -7.14 -4.71
CA GLN A 202 18.45 -8.40 -4.20
C GLN A 202 18.52 -9.42 -5.32
N SER A 203 19.30 -10.46 -5.08
CA SER A 203 19.10 -11.71 -5.79
C SER A 203 17.81 -12.33 -5.26
N ASN A 204 16.91 -12.75 -6.13
CA ASN A 204 15.90 -13.73 -5.74
C ASN A 204 16.58 -15.09 -5.51
N ASP A 205 15.79 -16.06 -5.08
CA ASP A 205 16.28 -17.38 -4.66
C ASP A 205 16.93 -18.17 -5.82
N PHE A 206 16.73 -17.75 -7.07
CA PHE A 206 17.34 -18.31 -8.28
C PHE A 206 18.67 -17.70 -8.72
N GLY A 207 19.18 -16.72 -7.99
CA GLY A 207 20.30 -15.90 -8.44
C GLY A 207 19.89 -14.70 -9.31
N MET A 208 18.61 -14.55 -9.68
CA MET A 208 18.17 -13.48 -10.59
C MET A 208 18.06 -12.13 -9.84
N PRO A 209 18.73 -11.08 -10.32
CA PRO A 209 18.60 -9.75 -9.74
C PRO A 209 17.17 -9.21 -9.91
N SER A 210 16.53 -8.81 -8.81
CA SER A 210 15.14 -8.36 -8.79
C SER A 210 14.90 -7.25 -7.78
N LEU A 211 13.80 -6.53 -7.98
CA LEU A 211 13.28 -5.54 -7.04
C LEU A 211 12.55 -6.25 -5.89
N LYS A 212 12.73 -5.77 -4.67
CA LYS A 212 11.91 -6.18 -3.51
C LYS A 212 11.65 -5.00 -2.59
N TRP A 213 10.41 -4.85 -2.14
CA TRP A 213 10.08 -3.91 -1.08
C TRP A 213 10.51 -4.46 0.29
N LYS A 214 11.24 -3.67 1.07
CA LYS A 214 11.58 -3.97 2.47
C LYS A 214 11.14 -2.84 3.38
N LEU A 215 10.70 -3.16 4.59
CA LEU A 215 10.40 -2.17 5.62
C LEU A 215 11.71 -1.66 6.22
N LEU A 216 11.76 -0.40 6.68
CA LEU A 216 12.98 0.16 7.29
C LEU A 216 13.51 -0.66 8.47
N GLU A 217 12.63 -1.35 9.21
CA GLU A 217 13.03 -2.28 10.29
C GLU A 217 13.68 -3.57 9.79
N ASP A 218 13.32 -4.01 8.58
CA ASP A 218 13.86 -5.21 7.93
C ASP A 218 15.09 -4.92 7.06
N VAL A 219 15.40 -3.64 6.85
CA VAL A 219 16.60 -3.24 6.11
C VAL A 219 17.83 -3.54 6.94
N THR A 220 18.75 -4.28 6.35
CA THR A 220 20.03 -4.67 6.96
C THR A 220 21.21 -4.06 6.21
N LYS A 221 22.42 -4.23 6.73
CA LYS A 221 23.66 -3.78 6.06
C LYS A 221 23.98 -4.56 4.78
N ASP A 222 23.35 -5.71 4.58
CA ASP A 222 23.58 -6.53 3.39
C ASP A 222 22.68 -6.12 2.22
N ASP A 223 21.70 -5.27 2.48
CA ASP A 223 20.75 -4.79 1.48
C ASP A 223 21.33 -3.68 0.60
N TYR A 224 20.94 -3.71 -0.67
CA TYR A 224 21.13 -2.62 -1.61
C TYR A 224 19.81 -1.91 -1.81
N VAL A 225 19.74 -0.61 -1.49
CA VAL A 225 18.56 0.21 -1.82
C VAL A 225 18.63 0.70 -3.26
N VAL A 226 17.46 0.78 -3.89
CA VAL A 226 17.30 1.31 -5.24
C VAL A 226 17.07 2.80 -5.17
N MET A 227 17.98 3.56 -5.76
CA MET A 227 17.90 5.02 -5.82
C MET A 227 17.65 5.50 -7.25
N ASN A 228 16.74 6.47 -7.38
CA ASN A 228 16.49 7.16 -8.64
C ASN A 228 17.65 8.11 -8.96
N ARG A 229 18.24 7.92 -10.14
CA ARG A 229 19.16 8.87 -10.79
C ARG A 229 18.89 9.06 -12.29
N GLY A 230 18.12 8.16 -12.91
CA GLY A 230 17.88 8.18 -14.35
C GLY A 230 16.74 9.13 -14.73
N PHE A 231 15.82 9.38 -13.81
CA PHE A 231 14.71 10.29 -14.03
C PHE A 231 14.91 11.58 -13.24
N SER A 232 14.72 12.70 -13.92
CA SER A 232 14.80 14.01 -13.29
C SER A 232 13.46 14.70 -13.32
N MET A 233 13.15 15.42 -12.24
CA MET A 233 11.97 16.28 -12.17
C MET A 233 12.39 17.62 -11.55
N PHE A 234 12.12 18.68 -12.30
CA PHE A 234 12.43 20.06 -11.95
C PHE A 234 11.18 20.90 -12.18
N SER A 235 11.14 22.09 -11.58
CA SER A 235 10.08 23.03 -11.87
C SER A 235 10.01 23.36 -13.35
N LYS A 236 8.78 23.46 -13.89
CA LYS A 236 8.54 23.87 -15.29
C LYS A 236 8.41 25.38 -15.45
N THR A 237 8.20 26.12 -14.36
CA THR A 237 7.96 27.57 -14.34
C THR A 237 8.98 28.27 -13.46
N ASP A 238 9.24 29.55 -13.75
CA ASP A 238 10.12 30.34 -12.88
C ASP A 238 9.31 30.78 -11.66
N LEU A 239 9.95 30.77 -10.49
CA LEU A 239 9.34 31.24 -9.27
C LEU A 239 9.12 32.76 -9.38
N SER A 240 7.88 33.23 -9.19
CA SER A 240 7.61 34.66 -9.04
C SER A 240 8.26 35.17 -7.75
N LEU A 241 8.99 36.27 -7.85
CA LEU A 241 9.70 36.90 -6.75
C LEU A 241 8.96 38.12 -6.18
N GLU A 242 7.89 38.59 -6.80
CA GLU A 242 7.09 39.76 -6.36
C GLU A 242 6.64 39.62 -4.90
N GLY A 243 6.10 38.45 -4.53
CA GLY A 243 5.67 38.16 -3.16
C GLY A 243 6.77 38.10 -2.11
N TYR A 244 8.05 38.19 -2.53
CA TYR A 244 9.21 38.22 -1.65
C TYR A 244 9.85 39.62 -1.55
N HIS A 245 9.27 40.63 -2.21
CA HIS A 245 9.70 42.01 -2.07
C HIS A 245 9.46 42.48 -0.63
N PRO A 246 10.43 43.13 0.02
CA PRO A 246 10.27 43.56 1.40
C PRO A 246 9.35 44.78 1.49
N ASP A 247 8.39 44.72 2.42
CA ASP A 247 7.57 45.86 2.82
C ASP A 247 8.46 46.88 3.55
N SER A 248 8.91 47.93 2.88
CA SER A 248 9.69 48.98 3.55
C SER A 248 9.39 50.38 3.03
N PRO A 249 8.69 51.22 3.82
CA PRO A 249 8.32 52.58 3.44
C PRO A 249 9.44 53.62 3.64
N THR A 250 10.56 53.26 4.29
CA THR A 250 11.58 54.22 4.77
C THR A 250 12.82 54.37 3.88
N TYR A 251 13.03 53.50 2.89
CA TYR A 251 14.23 53.52 2.04
C TYR A 251 13.93 53.90 0.60
N LYS A 252 14.92 54.52 -0.05
CA LYS A 252 14.85 54.87 -1.47
C LYS A 252 14.43 53.65 -2.28
N ASP A 253 13.42 53.84 -3.13
CA ASP A 253 12.92 52.75 -3.94
C ASP A 253 13.92 52.35 -5.03
N ILE A 254 14.10 51.05 -5.21
CA ILE A 254 15.03 50.46 -6.17
C ILE A 254 14.33 49.33 -6.91
N GLY A 255 14.72 49.11 -8.16
CA GLY A 255 14.17 47.99 -8.93
C GLY A 255 14.66 46.66 -8.36
N LEU A 256 13.73 45.82 -7.92
CA LEU A 256 13.95 44.42 -7.56
C LEU A 256 13.45 43.52 -8.71
N PRO A 257 14.02 42.33 -8.88
CA PRO A 257 13.55 41.40 -9.90
C PRO A 257 12.23 40.73 -9.48
N ASP A 258 11.30 40.62 -10.43
CA ASP A 258 9.96 40.05 -10.23
C ASP A 258 9.89 38.53 -10.46
N ALA A 259 10.92 37.95 -11.07
CA ALA A 259 10.98 36.52 -11.36
C ALA A 259 12.39 35.96 -11.18
N MET A 260 12.45 34.70 -10.74
CA MET A 260 13.70 33.99 -10.56
C MET A 260 14.37 33.75 -11.92
N ASN A 261 15.67 34.01 -11.98
CA ASN A 261 16.43 33.92 -13.23
C ASN A 261 17.87 33.41 -13.01
N GLU A 262 18.53 33.12 -14.12
CA GLU A 262 19.90 32.57 -14.16
C GLU A 262 20.93 33.46 -13.45
N ASP A 263 20.84 34.78 -13.59
CA ASP A 263 21.77 35.73 -12.95
C ASP A 263 21.57 35.74 -11.42
N ILE A 264 20.32 35.79 -10.93
CA ILE A 264 20.03 35.72 -9.48
C ILE A 264 20.48 34.39 -8.90
N ALA A 265 20.24 33.28 -9.61
CA ALA A 265 20.66 31.96 -9.14
C ALA A 265 22.19 31.85 -9.02
N PHE A 266 22.93 32.33 -10.02
CA PHE A 266 24.39 32.41 -9.96
C PHE A 266 24.87 33.26 -8.77
N LEU A 267 24.24 34.42 -8.55
CA LEU A 267 24.55 35.28 -7.41
C LEU A 267 24.31 34.55 -6.08
N LEU A 268 23.17 33.87 -5.91
CA LEU A 268 22.89 33.10 -4.70
C LEU A 268 23.93 31.98 -4.50
N GLY A 269 24.37 31.31 -5.57
CA GLY A 269 25.44 30.30 -5.49
C GLY A 269 26.75 30.90 -4.97
N ALA A 270 27.16 32.04 -5.53
CA ALA A 270 28.36 32.76 -5.14
C ALA A 270 28.29 33.29 -3.69
N LEU A 271 27.12 33.77 -3.26
CA LEU A 271 26.90 34.27 -1.90
C LEU A 271 26.82 33.13 -0.87
N VAL A 272 26.25 31.98 -1.23
CA VAL A 272 26.25 30.80 -0.36
C VAL A 272 27.68 30.28 -0.15
N SER A 273 28.54 30.29 -1.17
CA SER A 273 29.94 29.90 -1.02
C SER A 273 30.76 30.95 -0.26
N GLU A 274 30.93 32.14 -0.85
CA GLU A 274 31.93 33.15 -0.45
C GLU A 274 31.30 34.37 0.24
N GLY A 275 29.98 34.42 0.33
CA GLY A 275 29.26 35.53 0.95
C GLY A 275 29.21 35.44 2.47
N SER A 276 29.11 36.61 3.11
CA SER A 276 28.87 36.76 4.55
C SER A 276 27.93 37.92 4.85
N PHE A 277 27.25 37.85 5.99
CA PHE A 277 26.42 38.94 6.50
C PHE A 277 27.17 39.67 7.62
N HIS A 278 27.17 41.00 7.59
CA HIS A 278 27.78 41.84 8.62
C HIS A 278 27.03 43.17 8.77
N ASN A 279 26.56 43.54 9.96
CA ASN A 279 25.89 44.82 10.22
C ASN A 279 24.79 45.18 9.17
N ASN A 280 23.87 44.25 8.89
CA ASN A 280 22.82 44.41 7.87
C ASN A 280 23.33 44.70 6.44
N GLN A 281 24.53 44.23 6.11
CA GLN A 281 25.08 44.28 4.76
C GLN A 281 25.44 42.86 4.29
N VAL A 282 25.40 42.65 2.97
CA VAL A 282 25.91 41.42 2.35
C VAL A 282 27.30 41.73 1.79
N LEU A 283 28.29 40.97 2.25
CA LEU A 283 29.67 41.04 1.79
C LEU A 283 29.95 39.87 0.85
N PHE A 284 30.74 40.12 -0.18
CA PHE A 284 31.31 39.09 -1.04
C PHE A 284 32.76 39.43 -1.33
N ASN A 285 33.67 38.50 -1.10
CA ASN A 285 35.08 38.67 -1.43
C ASN A 285 35.60 37.50 -2.25
N ASN A 286 36.55 37.77 -3.14
CA ASN A 286 37.21 36.74 -3.92
C ASN A 286 38.56 37.20 -4.47
N GLN A 287 39.44 36.24 -4.75
CA GLN A 287 40.75 36.49 -5.38
C GLN A 287 40.70 36.39 -6.91
N ASP A 288 39.71 35.69 -7.50
CA ASP A 288 39.51 35.65 -8.94
C ASP A 288 38.70 36.88 -9.40
N MET A 289 39.40 37.83 -10.01
CA MET A 289 38.79 39.07 -10.50
C MET A 289 37.70 38.84 -11.56
N LYS A 290 37.78 37.79 -12.38
CA LYS A 290 36.71 37.52 -13.37
C LYS A 290 35.43 37.08 -12.69
N PHE A 291 35.54 36.25 -11.66
CA PHE A 291 34.40 35.81 -10.86
C PHE A 291 33.81 36.98 -10.06
N TYR A 292 34.67 37.76 -9.40
CA TYR A 292 34.29 38.99 -8.71
C TYR A 292 33.54 39.96 -9.63
N ASP A 293 34.08 40.24 -10.83
CA ASP A 293 33.45 41.16 -11.79
C ASP A 293 32.15 40.61 -12.37
N LYS A 294 31.98 39.28 -12.46
CA LYS A 294 30.70 38.67 -12.85
C LYS A 294 29.65 38.88 -11.77
N VAL A 295 29.97 38.63 -10.50
CA VAL A 295 29.07 38.87 -9.36
C VAL A 295 28.68 40.35 -9.26
N LYS A 296 29.67 41.26 -9.33
CA LYS A 296 29.44 42.71 -9.35
C LYS A 296 28.49 43.15 -10.46
N ARG A 297 28.72 42.68 -11.70
CA ARG A 297 27.85 43.00 -12.85
C ARG A 297 26.43 42.50 -12.65
N ILE A 298 26.26 41.30 -12.09
CA ILE A 298 24.93 40.76 -11.79
C ILE A 298 24.21 41.64 -10.78
N ILE A 299 24.86 42.00 -9.67
CA ILE A 299 24.26 42.85 -8.63
C ILE A 299 23.78 44.19 -9.24
N LEU A 300 24.64 44.87 -10.00
CA LEU A 300 24.29 46.16 -10.62
C LEU A 300 23.17 46.04 -11.66
N ARG A 301 23.07 44.91 -12.36
CA ARG A 301 22.03 44.66 -13.36
C ARG A 301 20.68 44.33 -12.73
N GLN A 302 20.68 43.43 -11.75
CA GLN A 302 19.45 42.91 -11.13
C GLN A 302 18.86 43.90 -10.12
N PHE A 303 19.69 44.74 -9.48
CA PHE A 303 19.27 45.71 -8.48
C PHE A 303 19.55 47.15 -8.94
N LYS A 304 18.77 47.61 -9.93
CA LYS A 304 18.95 48.95 -10.53
C LYS A 304 18.78 50.03 -9.47
N GLY A 305 19.79 50.89 -9.34
CA GLY A 305 19.82 51.96 -8.33
C GLY A 305 20.55 51.61 -7.04
N THR A 306 21.00 50.35 -6.87
CA THR A 306 21.87 49.98 -5.76
C THR A 306 23.28 50.52 -5.96
N ARG A 307 23.97 50.82 -4.84
CA ARG A 307 25.39 51.17 -4.83
C ARG A 307 26.19 50.04 -4.21
N ILE A 308 27.35 49.75 -4.79
CA ILE A 308 28.30 48.76 -4.28
C ILE A 308 29.52 49.51 -3.77
N TYR A 309 29.97 49.15 -2.56
CA TYR A 309 31.21 49.65 -1.99
C TYR A 309 32.29 48.60 -2.13
N GLU A 310 33.47 49.00 -2.58
CA GLU A 310 34.57 48.08 -2.87
C GLU A 310 35.78 48.45 -2.02
N ARG A 311 36.47 47.44 -1.47
CA ARG A 311 37.75 47.62 -0.80
C ARG A 311 38.73 46.50 -1.14
N GLN A 312 40.00 46.85 -1.21
CA GLN A 312 41.07 45.86 -1.24
C GLN A 312 41.28 45.35 0.18
N ILE A 313 41.35 44.03 0.37
CA ILE A 313 41.67 43.45 1.68
C ILE A 313 43.18 43.18 1.76
N GLN A 314 43.62 41.96 1.43
CA GLN A 314 45.01 41.52 1.53
C GLN A 314 45.38 40.72 0.27
N GLY A 315 46.56 41.00 -0.29
CA GLY A 315 46.99 40.42 -1.57
C GLY A 315 46.06 40.82 -2.71
N ASN A 316 45.74 39.86 -3.58
CA ASN A 316 44.86 40.06 -4.75
C ASN A 316 43.36 39.92 -4.43
N CYS A 317 42.96 39.88 -3.15
CA CYS A 317 41.56 39.73 -2.75
C CYS A 317 40.84 41.09 -2.72
N LYS A 318 39.71 41.18 -3.44
CA LYS A 318 38.78 42.31 -3.37
C LYS A 318 37.49 41.91 -2.70
N GLU A 319 36.92 42.84 -1.96
CA GLU A 319 35.62 42.71 -1.33
C GLU A 319 34.66 43.77 -1.84
N LEU A 320 33.43 43.34 -2.11
CA LEU A 320 32.29 44.21 -2.36
C LEU A 320 31.27 44.09 -1.23
N SER A 321 30.60 45.20 -0.95
CA SER A 321 29.54 45.30 0.04
C SER A 321 28.25 45.83 -0.57
N ILE A 322 27.13 45.16 -0.24
CA ILE A 322 25.76 45.55 -0.54
C ILE A 322 25.10 46.03 0.76
N TYR A 323 24.92 47.34 0.87
CA TYR A 323 24.30 47.98 2.05
C TYR A 323 22.81 48.29 1.91
N HIS A 324 22.29 48.29 0.68
CA HIS A 324 20.92 48.74 0.45
C HIS A 324 19.92 47.78 1.08
N GLN A 325 19.21 48.24 2.11
CA GLN A 325 18.38 47.37 2.96
C GLN A 325 17.32 46.61 2.16
N LYS A 326 16.65 47.24 1.18
CA LYS A 326 15.72 46.52 0.29
C LYS A 326 16.36 45.33 -0.44
N VAL A 327 17.61 45.43 -0.88
CA VAL A 327 18.31 44.30 -1.53
C VAL A 327 18.64 43.22 -0.52
N VAL A 328 19.15 43.60 0.65
CA VAL A 328 19.54 42.66 1.71
C VAL A 328 18.32 41.86 2.19
N TRP A 329 17.20 42.53 2.46
CA TRP A 329 15.95 41.89 2.85
C TRP A 329 15.36 41.03 1.73
N PHE A 330 15.40 41.50 0.48
CA PHE A 330 14.97 40.69 -0.66
C PHE A 330 15.77 39.39 -0.76
N LEU A 331 17.10 39.45 -0.68
CA LEU A 331 17.96 38.27 -0.71
C LEU A 331 17.64 37.30 0.45
N LYS A 332 17.37 37.82 1.64
CA LYS A 332 16.90 37.02 2.78
C LYS A 332 15.56 36.34 2.50
N ASN A 333 14.58 37.09 1.98
CA ASN A 333 13.23 36.61 1.68
C ASN A 333 13.22 35.49 0.62
N ILE A 334 14.15 35.53 -0.35
CA ILE A 334 14.30 34.45 -1.35
C ILE A 334 15.19 33.29 -0.86
N GLY A 335 15.58 33.27 0.41
CA GLY A 335 16.21 32.12 1.07
C GLY A 335 17.71 32.21 1.30
N LEU A 336 18.36 33.36 1.13
CA LEU A 336 19.73 33.57 1.58
C LEU A 336 19.75 33.80 3.10
N THR A 337 20.00 32.74 3.87
CA THR A 337 19.91 32.78 5.33
C THR A 337 21.09 33.50 5.99
N GLU A 338 20.80 34.38 6.94
CA GLU A 338 21.81 35.03 7.78
C GLU A 338 22.23 34.10 8.92
N VAL A 339 23.11 33.15 8.58
CA VAL A 339 23.57 32.10 9.49
C VAL A 339 25.08 31.90 9.41
N LYS A 340 25.63 31.24 10.43
CA LYS A 340 27.02 30.79 10.43
C LYS A 340 27.25 29.73 9.34
N SER A 341 28.51 29.53 8.95
CA SER A 341 28.90 28.67 7.82
C SER A 341 28.51 27.18 7.99
N ASP A 342 28.36 26.71 9.22
CA ASP A 342 27.90 25.37 9.62
C ASP A 342 26.38 25.17 9.51
N LEU A 343 25.61 26.25 9.36
CA LEU A 343 24.14 26.22 9.26
C LEU A 343 23.63 26.65 7.88
N LYS A 344 24.52 26.98 6.94
CA LYS A 344 24.17 27.34 5.55
C LYS A 344 23.33 26.23 4.90
N GLU A 345 22.47 26.60 3.96
CA GLU A 345 21.64 25.66 3.22
C GLU A 345 21.41 26.14 1.78
N VAL A 346 20.85 25.27 0.94
CA VAL A 346 20.39 25.67 -0.39
C VAL A 346 19.15 26.55 -0.23
N PRO A 347 19.12 27.77 -0.79
CA PRO A 347 17.93 28.63 -0.74
C PRO A 347 16.70 27.91 -1.30
N PHE A 348 15.54 28.03 -0.62
CA PHE A 348 14.31 27.36 -1.06
C PHE A 348 13.90 27.79 -2.49
N SER A 349 14.17 29.05 -2.86
CA SER A 349 13.90 29.57 -4.21
C SER A 349 14.66 28.80 -5.29
N ILE A 350 15.86 28.30 -4.99
CA ILE A 350 16.64 27.44 -5.87
C ILE A 350 16.02 26.05 -5.95
N LEU A 351 15.60 25.47 -4.83
CA LEU A 351 14.97 24.14 -4.83
C LEU A 351 13.68 24.10 -5.68
N GLN A 352 12.96 25.23 -5.75
CA GLN A 352 11.73 25.41 -6.53
C GLN A 352 11.96 25.93 -7.97
N SER A 353 13.22 26.03 -8.40
CA SER A 353 13.57 26.61 -9.69
C SER A 353 13.65 25.59 -10.83
N LYS A 354 13.65 26.08 -12.08
CA LYS A 354 13.90 25.26 -13.28
C LYS A 354 15.31 24.67 -13.26
N LYS A 355 15.50 23.60 -14.03
CA LYS A 355 16.81 22.93 -14.22
C LYS A 355 17.93 23.91 -14.59
N LYS A 356 17.69 24.84 -15.54
CA LYS A 356 18.68 25.84 -16.00
C LYS A 356 19.09 26.82 -14.89
N THR A 357 18.12 27.24 -14.08
CA THR A 357 18.34 28.15 -12.95
C THR A 357 19.13 27.46 -11.84
N ILE A 358 18.77 26.22 -11.48
CA ILE A 358 19.55 25.43 -10.50
C ILE A 358 20.98 25.19 -11.00
N ARG A 359 21.15 24.91 -12.30
CA ARG A 359 22.48 24.81 -12.92
C ARG A 359 23.32 26.06 -12.64
N GLN A 360 22.79 27.26 -12.83
CA GLN A 360 23.54 28.50 -12.60
C GLN A 360 23.92 28.70 -11.14
N PHE A 361 23.03 28.34 -10.22
CA PHE A 361 23.36 28.29 -8.79
C PHE A 361 24.52 27.34 -8.50
N LEU A 362 24.48 26.12 -9.04
CA LEU A 362 25.56 25.15 -8.88
C LEU A 362 26.88 25.66 -9.46
N ILE A 363 26.86 26.31 -10.64
CA ILE A 363 28.07 26.93 -11.21
C ILE A 363 28.65 27.97 -10.24
N GLY A 364 27.82 28.91 -9.74
CA GLY A 364 28.27 29.93 -8.79
C GLY A 364 28.83 29.32 -7.50
N LEU A 365 28.16 28.29 -6.97
CA LEU A 365 28.53 27.60 -5.73
C LEU A 365 29.87 26.84 -5.87
N PHE A 366 30.06 26.08 -6.96
CA PHE A 366 31.30 25.34 -7.23
C PHE A 366 32.43 26.25 -7.74
N GLU A 367 32.14 27.45 -8.22
CA GLU A 367 33.17 28.43 -8.57
C GLU A 367 33.85 28.99 -7.32
N GLY A 368 33.12 29.19 -6.22
CA GLY A 368 33.70 29.51 -4.91
C GLY A 368 34.41 28.30 -4.27
N ASP A 369 33.63 27.43 -3.60
CA ASP A 369 34.18 26.37 -2.74
C ASP A 369 34.57 25.08 -3.48
N GLY A 370 34.32 25.01 -4.79
CA GLY A 370 34.63 23.84 -5.62
C GLY A 370 36.08 23.83 -6.11
N SER A 371 36.65 22.63 -6.24
CA SER A 371 38.03 22.43 -6.73
C SER A 371 38.13 21.22 -7.65
N VAL A 372 38.98 21.31 -8.68
CA VAL A 372 39.31 20.20 -9.58
C VAL A 372 40.73 19.74 -9.29
N LEU A 373 40.90 18.52 -8.79
CA LEU A 373 42.16 17.94 -8.35
C LEU A 373 42.60 16.84 -9.33
N PHE A 374 43.89 16.84 -9.68
CA PHE A 374 44.51 15.71 -10.38
C PHE A 374 45.15 14.79 -9.36
N LYS A 375 44.82 13.50 -9.41
CA LYS A 375 45.51 12.48 -8.64
C LYS A 375 46.30 11.58 -9.56
N THR A 376 47.49 11.23 -9.11
CA THR A 376 48.31 10.20 -9.74
C THR A 376 48.12 8.92 -8.93
N ASP A 377 47.57 7.88 -9.53
CA ASP A 377 47.49 6.57 -8.90
C ASP A 377 48.88 5.96 -8.85
N LYS A 378 49.47 5.91 -7.65
CA LYS A 378 50.81 5.38 -7.42
C LYS A 378 50.91 3.87 -7.63
N ARG A 379 49.80 3.12 -7.66
CA ARG A 379 49.81 1.64 -7.78
C ARG A 379 49.69 1.14 -9.22
N HIS A 380 49.07 1.91 -10.11
CA HIS A 380 48.79 1.50 -11.51
C HIS A 380 49.19 2.55 -12.55
N GLY A 381 49.99 3.55 -12.16
CA GLY A 381 50.63 4.50 -13.09
C GLY A 381 49.70 5.44 -13.87
N GLY A 382 48.42 5.56 -13.53
CA GLY A 382 47.50 6.41 -14.32
C GLY A 382 46.93 7.59 -13.56
N LYS A 383 46.53 8.60 -14.32
CA LYS A 383 45.94 9.85 -13.83
C LYS A 383 44.45 9.66 -13.52
N SER A 384 43.93 10.37 -12.54
CA SER A 384 42.49 10.53 -12.28
C SER A 384 42.18 11.97 -11.93
N ILE A 385 40.93 12.37 -12.16
CA ILE A 385 40.41 13.69 -11.78
C ILE A 385 39.39 13.47 -10.67
N GLU A 386 39.40 14.35 -9.67
CA GLU A 386 38.36 14.44 -8.65
C GLU A 386 37.89 15.88 -8.56
N LEU A 387 36.57 16.07 -8.54
CA LEU A 387 35.96 17.35 -8.24
C LEU A 387 35.50 17.34 -6.79
N THR A 388 35.88 18.34 -6.01
CA THR A 388 35.60 18.39 -4.57
C THR A 388 34.87 19.66 -4.20
N TYR A 389 33.90 19.56 -3.30
CA TYR A 389 33.22 20.69 -2.67
C TYR A 389 33.35 20.59 -1.16
N ASN A 390 33.76 21.67 -0.51
CA ASN A 390 33.97 21.70 0.94
C ASN A 390 32.95 22.64 1.59
N SER A 391 32.32 22.21 2.67
CA SER A 391 31.45 23.09 3.46
C SER A 391 31.44 22.68 4.93
N LYS A 392 31.29 23.64 5.84
CA LYS A 392 31.03 23.34 7.26
C LYS A 392 29.61 22.85 7.51
N SER A 393 28.68 23.14 6.61
CA SER A 393 27.27 22.77 6.77
C SER A 393 26.98 21.37 6.24
N GLU A 394 26.60 20.48 7.16
CA GLU A 394 26.13 19.14 6.81
C GLU A 394 24.80 19.19 6.04
N LYS A 395 23.90 20.12 6.39
CA LYS A 395 22.60 20.30 5.73
C LYS A 395 22.77 20.69 4.27
N LEU A 396 23.67 21.65 3.98
CA LEU A 396 24.01 22.07 2.63
C LEU A 396 24.57 20.90 1.81
N ILE A 397 25.47 20.10 2.40
CA ILE A 397 26.02 18.91 1.73
C ILE A 397 24.92 17.90 1.41
N ARG A 398 24.00 17.61 2.34
CA ARG A 398 22.89 16.68 2.10
C ARG A 398 21.96 17.15 0.98
N GLN A 399 21.56 18.42 1.00
CA GLN A 399 20.73 19.01 -0.06
C GLN A 399 21.47 19.02 -1.42
N LEU A 400 22.76 19.36 -1.42
CA LEU A 400 23.60 19.34 -2.62
C LEU A 400 23.68 17.93 -3.22
N LYS A 401 23.79 16.89 -2.40
CA LYS A 401 23.77 15.49 -2.86
C LYS A 401 22.45 15.14 -3.56
N VAL A 402 21.31 15.56 -3.00
CA VAL A 402 19.99 15.31 -3.62
C VAL A 402 19.85 16.07 -4.94
N LEU A 403 20.31 17.33 -4.99
CA LEU A 403 20.31 18.11 -6.23
C LEU A 403 21.18 17.47 -7.31
N LEU A 404 22.44 17.13 -6.99
CA LEU A 404 23.34 16.47 -7.93
C LEU A 404 22.77 15.13 -8.41
N LEU A 405 22.14 14.36 -7.52
CA LEU A 405 21.48 13.10 -7.89
C LEU A 405 20.30 13.32 -8.84
N ASN A 406 19.54 14.40 -8.69
CA ASN A 406 18.47 14.78 -9.64
C ASN A 406 19.03 15.23 -11.01
N PHE A 407 20.31 15.64 -11.09
CA PHE A 407 21.05 15.79 -12.35
C PHE A 407 21.66 14.47 -12.86
N GLY A 408 21.47 13.37 -12.15
CA GLY A 408 22.05 12.05 -12.44
C GLY A 408 23.48 11.84 -11.92
N ILE A 409 24.03 12.82 -11.19
CA ILE A 409 25.42 12.83 -10.73
C ILE A 409 25.50 12.20 -9.34
N VAL A 410 26.17 11.05 -9.25
CA VAL A 410 26.42 10.37 -7.98
C VAL A 410 27.67 10.95 -7.32
N THR A 411 27.63 11.03 -5.99
CA THR A 411 28.72 11.60 -5.18
C THR A 411 29.15 10.62 -4.09
N THR A 412 30.37 10.76 -3.58
CA THR A 412 30.86 9.91 -2.49
C THR A 412 30.14 10.19 -1.17
N SER A 413 30.33 9.32 -0.17
CA SER A 413 30.02 9.70 1.21
C SER A 413 30.81 10.96 1.56
N PRO A 414 30.16 12.00 2.10
CA PRO A 414 30.88 13.09 2.72
C PRO A 414 31.74 12.53 3.84
N TYR A 415 32.96 13.03 3.97
CA TYR A 415 33.77 12.78 5.15
C TYR A 415 34.18 14.12 5.76
N LYS A 416 34.32 14.13 7.08
CA LYS A 416 34.73 15.32 7.82
C LYS A 416 36.26 15.42 7.82
N ASP A 417 36.81 16.43 7.17
CA ASP A 417 38.23 16.75 7.21
C ASP A 417 38.57 17.36 8.58
N LYS A 418 39.32 16.60 9.40
CA LYS A 418 39.72 17.01 10.74
C LYS A 418 40.61 18.26 10.76
N ARG A 419 41.32 18.57 9.67
CA ARG A 419 42.24 19.72 9.63
C ARG A 419 41.51 21.05 9.47
N ASN A 420 40.48 21.05 8.62
CA ASN A 420 39.74 22.25 8.24
C ASN A 420 38.35 22.34 8.88
N ASP A 421 37.97 21.32 9.65
CA ASP A 421 36.65 21.17 10.28
C ASP A 421 35.51 21.40 9.29
N CYS A 422 35.61 20.76 8.11
CA CYS A 422 34.63 20.85 7.04
C CYS A 422 34.29 19.46 6.48
N TYR A 423 33.07 19.32 5.99
CA TYR A 423 32.64 18.18 5.21
C TYR A 423 33.13 18.35 3.77
N LYS A 424 33.75 17.29 3.25
CA LYS A 424 34.22 17.24 1.87
C LYS A 424 33.37 16.26 1.07
N LEU A 425 32.72 16.78 0.04
CA LEU A 425 31.98 16.01 -0.96
C LEU A 425 32.86 15.83 -2.20
N ILE A 426 32.90 14.62 -2.74
CA ILE A 426 33.70 14.30 -3.93
C ILE A 426 32.79 13.78 -5.04
N ILE A 427 33.00 14.31 -6.24
CA ILE A 427 32.48 13.80 -7.50
C ILE A 427 33.66 13.13 -8.21
N SER A 428 33.53 11.83 -8.47
CA SER A 428 34.58 11.01 -9.06
C SER A 428 33.97 9.97 -10.00
N GLY A 429 34.83 9.32 -10.78
CA GLY A 429 34.42 8.44 -11.86
C GLY A 429 34.14 9.21 -13.14
N TYR A 430 34.45 8.58 -14.26
CA TYR A 430 34.36 9.19 -15.58
C TYR A 430 32.96 9.73 -15.88
N ASP A 431 31.91 8.92 -15.70
CA ASP A 431 30.54 9.31 -16.02
C ASP A 431 30.03 10.50 -15.21
N ASN A 432 30.26 10.50 -13.90
CA ASN A 432 29.79 11.58 -13.03
C ASN A 432 30.49 12.90 -13.35
N LEU A 433 31.79 12.86 -13.67
CA LEU A 433 32.56 14.04 -14.04
C LEU A 433 32.17 14.56 -15.43
N ARG A 434 31.96 13.67 -16.40
CA ARG A 434 31.46 14.01 -17.74
C ARG A 434 30.06 14.61 -17.68
N LEU A 435 29.19 14.03 -16.86
CA LEU A 435 27.84 14.54 -16.64
C LEU A 435 27.87 15.89 -15.92
N PHE A 436 28.75 16.09 -14.94
CA PHE A 436 28.96 17.39 -14.31
C PHE A 436 29.45 18.43 -15.32
N GLU A 437 30.44 18.12 -16.15
CA GLU A 437 30.97 19.03 -17.17
C GLU A 437 29.86 19.43 -18.17
N LYS A 438 29.08 18.46 -18.63
CA LYS A 438 27.99 18.65 -19.61
C LYS A 438 26.82 19.44 -19.02
N GLU A 439 26.29 18.99 -17.89
CA GLU A 439 25.03 19.48 -17.33
C GLU A 439 25.21 20.72 -16.45
N ILE A 440 26.38 20.89 -15.81
CA ILE A 440 26.67 21.99 -14.88
C ILE A 440 27.81 22.84 -15.45
N GLY A 441 29.05 22.35 -15.38
CA GLY A 441 30.26 23.03 -15.78
C GLY A 441 30.79 24.03 -14.76
N PHE A 442 31.71 24.90 -15.20
CA PHE A 442 32.30 25.98 -14.41
C PHE A 442 32.20 27.31 -15.14
N PHE A 443 32.33 28.41 -14.40
CA PHE A 443 32.42 29.74 -14.99
C PHE A 443 33.85 30.05 -15.44
N SER A 444 34.86 29.77 -14.61
CA SER A 444 36.25 30.12 -14.92
C SER A 444 36.87 29.22 -15.99
N GLU A 445 37.56 29.83 -16.97
CA GLU A 445 38.32 29.10 -18.00
C GLU A 445 39.38 28.19 -17.39
N LYS A 446 39.95 28.57 -16.24
CA LYS A 446 40.91 27.73 -15.50
C LYS A 446 40.28 26.41 -15.06
N LYS A 447 39.08 26.42 -14.46
CA LYS A 447 38.42 25.18 -14.02
C LYS A 447 37.85 24.40 -15.20
N LYS A 448 37.30 25.06 -16.21
CA LYS A 448 36.87 24.43 -17.49
C LYS A 448 38.00 23.65 -18.14
N ASN A 449 39.17 24.28 -18.33
CA ASN A 449 40.35 23.63 -18.93
C ASN A 449 40.92 22.50 -18.07
N ARG A 450 40.61 22.45 -16.77
CA ARG A 450 41.05 21.34 -15.90
C ARG A 450 40.09 20.16 -15.98
N ILE A 451 38.78 20.41 -15.97
CA ILE A 451 37.80 19.33 -16.07
C ILE A 451 37.77 18.72 -17.48
N SER A 452 38.00 19.49 -18.53
CA SER A 452 38.02 19.01 -19.92
C SER A 452 39.10 17.96 -20.19
N LYS A 453 40.15 17.90 -19.36
CA LYS A 453 41.15 16.83 -19.38
C LYS A 453 40.59 15.46 -19.02
N ILE A 454 39.32 15.37 -18.61
CA ILE A 454 38.63 14.09 -18.47
C ILE A 454 38.63 13.30 -19.78
N ALA A 455 38.61 13.98 -20.94
CA ALA A 455 38.71 13.34 -22.25
C ALA A 455 40.06 12.63 -22.48
N GLU A 456 41.11 13.02 -21.74
CA GLU A 456 42.42 12.37 -21.77
C GLU A 456 42.51 11.16 -20.81
N LEU A 457 41.48 10.92 -20.00
CA LEU A 457 41.43 9.78 -19.09
C LEU A 457 40.90 8.55 -19.82
N ASN A 458 41.44 7.38 -19.46
CA ASN A 458 40.91 6.12 -19.95
C ASN A 458 39.54 5.83 -19.33
N ASP A 459 38.50 5.71 -20.16
CA ASP A 459 37.11 5.39 -19.77
C ASP A 459 37.02 4.03 -19.05
N SER A 460 37.97 3.14 -19.30
CA SER A 460 38.03 1.82 -18.63
C SER A 460 38.19 1.91 -17.09
N ARG A 461 38.47 3.09 -16.54
CA ARG A 461 38.52 3.35 -15.09
C ARG A 461 37.14 3.72 -14.54
N MET A 462 36.27 2.72 -14.49
CA MET A 462 34.91 2.84 -13.98
C MET A 462 34.87 3.17 -12.48
N SER A 463 33.78 3.82 -12.05
CA SER A 463 33.52 4.05 -10.63
C SER A 463 33.34 2.72 -9.89
N LYS A 464 34.13 2.47 -8.85
CA LYS A 464 34.05 1.23 -8.05
C LYS A 464 32.69 1.09 -7.35
N THR A 465 32.02 2.21 -7.06
CA THR A 465 30.79 2.24 -6.27
C THR A 465 29.52 2.19 -7.11
N ASP A 466 29.64 2.32 -8.43
CA ASP A 466 28.51 2.44 -9.33
C ASP A 466 28.38 1.18 -10.19
N PHE A 467 27.56 0.25 -9.72
CA PHE A 467 27.25 -1.01 -10.42
C PHE A 467 25.88 -1.53 -10.04
N ILE A 468 25.48 -2.57 -10.76
CA ILE A 468 24.26 -3.34 -10.59
C ILE A 468 24.65 -4.62 -9.84
N PRO A 469 24.40 -4.71 -8.52
CA PRO A 469 24.74 -5.89 -7.74
C PRO A 469 24.07 -7.15 -8.30
N TYR A 470 24.72 -8.30 -8.13
CA TYR A 470 24.26 -9.63 -8.55
C TYR A 470 24.17 -9.85 -10.08
N LEU A 471 24.19 -8.81 -10.91
CA LEU A 471 23.98 -8.95 -12.36
C LEU A 471 25.10 -9.68 -13.09
N ALA A 472 26.37 -9.31 -12.82
CA ALA A 472 27.50 -9.96 -13.51
C ALA A 472 27.62 -11.43 -13.13
N ASP A 473 27.38 -11.76 -11.85
CA ASP A 473 27.43 -13.14 -11.36
C ASP A 473 26.29 -13.96 -11.97
N TYR A 474 25.06 -13.43 -11.95
CA TYR A 474 23.90 -14.02 -12.61
C TYR A 474 24.17 -14.32 -14.10
N LEU A 475 24.71 -13.36 -14.85
CA LEU A 475 25.00 -13.55 -16.27
C LEU A 475 26.08 -14.62 -16.51
N ARG A 476 27.10 -14.72 -15.66
CA ARG A 476 28.16 -15.72 -15.79
C ARG A 476 27.72 -17.12 -15.40
N GLU A 477 26.81 -17.22 -14.44
CA GLU A 477 26.22 -18.50 -14.02
C GLU A 477 25.26 -19.05 -15.07
N ASN A 478 24.47 -18.19 -15.71
CA ASN A 478 23.41 -18.63 -16.63
C ASN A 478 23.83 -18.67 -18.11
N TYR A 479 24.92 -18.00 -18.50
CA TYR A 479 25.36 -17.96 -19.89
C TYR A 479 26.84 -18.32 -20.05
N HIS A 480 27.13 -19.17 -21.03
CA HIS A 480 28.47 -19.64 -21.33
C HIS A 480 29.03 -18.94 -22.57
N GLY A 481 30.24 -18.39 -22.44
CA GLY A 481 30.98 -17.77 -23.54
C GLY A 481 32.15 -16.93 -23.04
N GLU A 482 33.26 -16.93 -23.78
CA GLU A 482 34.40 -16.08 -23.44
C GLU A 482 34.00 -14.60 -23.33
N PHE A 483 33.07 -14.15 -24.17
CA PHE A 483 32.58 -12.78 -24.17
C PHE A 483 31.96 -12.37 -22.82
N ILE A 484 31.08 -13.21 -22.27
CA ILE A 484 30.41 -12.93 -20.99
C ILE A 484 31.37 -13.06 -19.80
N LYS A 485 32.33 -13.99 -19.89
CA LYS A 485 33.36 -14.16 -18.85
C LYS A 485 34.37 -13.01 -18.83
N LYS A 486 34.79 -12.51 -20.00
CA LYS A 486 35.80 -11.44 -20.13
C LYS A 486 35.23 -10.05 -19.80
N ASN A 487 33.91 -9.86 -19.87
CA ASN A 487 33.26 -8.57 -19.64
C ASN A 487 32.57 -8.47 -18.27
N ASN A 488 32.56 -7.27 -17.69
CA ASN A 488 31.87 -6.94 -16.43
C ASN A 488 30.56 -6.21 -16.74
N PHE A 489 29.48 -6.96 -16.95
CA PHE A 489 28.16 -6.42 -17.33
C PHE A 489 27.34 -5.88 -16.15
N ASP A 490 27.91 -5.80 -14.94
CA ASP A 490 27.33 -5.07 -13.81
C ASP A 490 27.44 -3.54 -13.96
N ARG A 491 28.07 -3.05 -15.03
CA ARG A 491 28.39 -1.63 -15.23
C ARG A 491 27.62 -1.07 -16.42
N TYR A 492 26.99 0.09 -16.22
CA TYR A 492 26.12 0.69 -17.24
C TYR A 492 26.83 0.99 -18.56
N ASN A 493 28.02 1.60 -18.55
CA ASN A 493 28.74 1.90 -19.79
C ASN A 493 29.04 0.63 -20.58
N ASN A 494 29.53 -0.41 -19.89
CA ASN A 494 29.84 -1.68 -20.53
C ASN A 494 28.58 -2.37 -21.06
N LEU A 495 27.46 -2.30 -20.33
CA LEU A 495 26.16 -2.76 -20.80
C LEU A 495 25.66 -2.01 -22.04
N GLU A 496 25.82 -0.69 -22.08
CA GLU A 496 25.36 0.16 -23.19
C GLU A 496 26.19 -0.08 -24.46
N GLU A 497 27.52 -0.05 -24.34
CA GLU A 497 28.46 -0.27 -25.45
C GLU A 497 28.27 -1.65 -26.09
N ASN A 498 28.03 -2.66 -25.26
CA ASN A 498 27.91 -4.04 -25.69
C ASN A 498 26.46 -4.51 -25.80
N HIS A 499 25.46 -3.63 -25.67
CA HIS A 499 24.06 -4.02 -25.56
C HIS A 499 23.60 -4.91 -26.72
N GLN A 500 23.93 -4.54 -27.96
CA GLN A 500 23.52 -5.28 -29.15
C GLN A 500 24.16 -6.67 -29.22
N GLN A 501 25.45 -6.78 -28.88
CA GLN A 501 26.15 -8.06 -28.86
C GLN A 501 25.67 -8.93 -27.70
N LEU A 502 25.51 -8.35 -26.50
CA LEU A 502 25.03 -9.03 -25.31
C LEU A 502 23.61 -9.57 -25.52
N THR A 503 22.68 -8.77 -26.03
CA THR A 503 21.30 -9.20 -26.33
C THR A 503 21.22 -10.28 -27.40
N GLY A 504 22.23 -10.46 -28.24
CA GLY A 504 22.34 -11.61 -29.13
C GLY A 504 22.57 -12.95 -28.40
N HIS A 505 23.12 -12.91 -27.18
CA HIS A 505 23.41 -14.08 -26.35
C HIS A 505 22.35 -14.36 -25.28
N LEU A 506 21.55 -13.36 -24.91
CA LEU A 506 20.58 -13.45 -23.82
C LEU A 506 19.22 -14.00 -24.27
N LYS A 507 18.48 -14.62 -23.36
CA LYS A 507 17.05 -14.94 -23.55
C LYS A 507 16.17 -13.71 -23.41
N GLN A 508 14.93 -13.76 -23.90
CA GLN A 508 14.06 -12.57 -23.97
C GLN A 508 13.77 -11.93 -22.59
N SER A 509 13.58 -12.71 -21.52
CA SER A 509 13.38 -12.15 -20.17
C SER A 509 14.58 -11.32 -19.71
N ASP A 510 15.79 -11.79 -20.01
CA ASP A 510 17.02 -11.14 -19.56
C ASP A 510 17.34 -9.95 -20.48
N LYS A 511 16.97 -10.01 -21.77
CA LYS A 511 16.95 -8.83 -22.64
C LYS A 511 16.01 -7.76 -22.08
N ASN A 512 14.82 -8.15 -21.62
CA ASN A 512 13.86 -7.24 -21.00
C ASN A 512 14.44 -6.64 -19.71
N LEU A 513 15.08 -7.44 -18.86
CA LEU A 513 15.75 -6.98 -17.64
C LEU A 513 16.88 -5.98 -17.94
N ILE A 514 17.78 -6.31 -18.87
CA ILE A 514 18.88 -5.44 -19.28
C ILE A 514 18.33 -4.15 -19.90
N GLY A 515 17.36 -4.24 -20.80
CA GLY A 515 16.70 -3.08 -21.39
C GLY A 515 16.01 -2.21 -20.34
N TRP A 516 15.37 -2.83 -19.34
CA TRP A 516 14.73 -2.15 -18.21
C TRP A 516 15.75 -1.42 -17.34
N LEU A 517 16.90 -2.06 -17.04
CA LEU A 517 18.01 -1.47 -16.29
C LEU A 517 18.60 -0.28 -17.05
N LEU A 518 18.94 -0.45 -18.34
CA LEU A 518 19.49 0.60 -19.19
C LEU A 518 18.54 1.79 -19.33
N LYS A 519 17.23 1.55 -19.44
CA LYS A 519 16.23 2.62 -19.53
C LYS A 519 16.13 3.44 -18.24
N ARG A 520 16.21 2.78 -17.08
CA ARG A 520 15.99 3.42 -15.76
C ARG A 520 17.25 3.96 -15.12
N ARG A 521 18.40 3.37 -15.45
CA ARG A 521 19.72 3.66 -14.89
C ARG A 521 19.70 3.84 -13.39
N PHE A 522 19.04 2.97 -12.62
CA PHE A 522 19.04 3.11 -11.15
C PHE A 522 20.45 3.09 -10.56
N PHE A 523 20.58 3.74 -9.41
CA PHE A 523 21.77 3.66 -8.58
C PHE A 523 21.49 2.70 -7.42
N PHE A 524 22.19 1.59 -7.40
CA PHE A 524 22.07 0.58 -6.35
C PHE A 524 23.11 0.86 -5.29
N ASN A 525 22.66 1.13 -4.07
CA ASN A 525 23.54 1.59 -3.01
C ASN A 525 23.43 0.72 -1.78
N LYS A 526 24.56 0.18 -1.31
CA LYS A 526 24.58 -0.69 -0.14
C LYS A 526 24.29 0.10 1.13
N ILE A 527 23.57 -0.51 2.07
CA ILE A 527 23.30 0.07 3.38
C ILE A 527 24.56 0.01 4.25
N LYS A 528 24.90 1.16 4.83
CA LYS A 528 26.04 1.31 5.76
C LYS A 528 25.61 1.14 7.21
N SER A 529 24.51 1.80 7.60
CA SER A 529 23.94 1.68 8.94
C SER A 529 22.43 1.85 8.93
N VAL A 530 21.78 1.20 9.90
CA VAL A 530 20.37 1.33 10.22
C VAL A 530 20.28 1.51 11.73
N GLU A 531 19.67 2.61 12.16
CA GLU A 531 19.69 3.05 13.56
C GLU A 531 18.29 3.49 13.99
N LYS A 532 17.80 2.97 15.11
CA LYS A 532 16.58 3.47 15.75
C LYS A 532 16.91 4.73 16.56
N LEU A 533 16.29 5.85 16.22
CA LEU A 533 16.47 7.12 16.93
C LEU A 533 15.71 7.11 18.26
N LYS A 534 16.25 7.80 19.27
CA LYS A 534 15.64 7.90 20.60
C LYS A 534 14.45 8.86 20.65
N GLU A 535 14.47 9.89 19.80
CA GLU A 535 13.46 10.94 19.79
C GLU A 535 12.38 10.63 18.75
N LYS A 536 11.13 10.93 19.11
CA LYS A 536 10.01 10.84 18.18
C LYS A 536 9.93 12.09 17.33
N GLU A 537 9.87 11.92 16.01
CA GLU A 537 9.71 13.03 15.06
C GLU A 537 8.33 12.97 14.39
N THR A 538 7.84 14.12 13.94
CA THR A 538 6.63 14.19 13.14
C THR A 538 6.90 13.62 11.75
N VAL A 539 6.04 12.71 11.30
CA VAL A 539 6.19 12.00 10.04
C VAL A 539 5.00 12.23 9.10
N TYR A 540 5.28 12.19 7.80
CA TYR A 540 4.38 12.66 6.75
C TYR A 540 4.30 11.66 5.59
N SER A 541 3.24 11.77 4.80
CA SER A 541 3.03 10.97 3.60
C SER A 541 2.16 11.70 2.58
N ILE A 542 2.18 11.23 1.33
CA ILE A 542 1.35 11.77 0.25
C ILE A 542 0.59 10.63 -0.46
N ARG A 543 -0.65 10.88 -0.88
CA ARG A 543 -1.40 9.94 -1.74
C ARG A 543 -1.02 10.15 -3.18
N VAL A 544 -0.52 9.12 -3.84
CA VAL A 544 -0.15 9.14 -5.27
C VAL A 544 -1.22 8.42 -6.10
N GLU A 545 -1.73 9.01 -7.16
CA GLU A 545 -2.70 8.39 -8.08
C GLU A 545 -1.97 7.48 -9.09
N SER A 546 -1.57 6.28 -8.65
CA SER A 546 -0.95 5.25 -9.50
C SER A 546 -1.07 3.87 -8.85
N GLU A 547 -1.11 2.78 -9.61
CA GLU A 547 -1.22 1.40 -9.08
C GLU A 547 -0.21 1.06 -7.97
N CYS A 548 1.05 1.47 -8.11
CA CYS A 548 2.11 1.21 -7.12
C CYS A 548 2.26 2.34 -6.09
N HIS A 549 1.45 3.38 -6.15
CA HIS A 549 1.43 4.52 -5.22
C HIS A 549 2.81 5.08 -4.77
N SER A 550 3.83 4.92 -5.63
CA SER A 550 5.22 5.14 -5.25
C SER A 550 5.67 6.56 -5.55
N PHE A 551 6.67 7.02 -4.82
CA PHE A 551 7.24 8.35 -5.03
C PHE A 551 8.73 8.40 -4.74
N VAL A 552 9.46 9.25 -5.48
CA VAL A 552 10.88 9.48 -5.25
C VAL A 552 11.08 10.60 -4.23
N ALA A 553 11.83 10.30 -3.16
CA ALA A 553 12.25 11.30 -2.17
C ALA A 553 13.64 11.01 -1.60
N ASN A 554 14.47 12.04 -1.43
CA ASN A 554 15.92 11.92 -1.15
C ASN A 554 16.69 10.99 -2.11
N GLY A 555 16.10 10.69 -3.28
CA GLY A 555 16.58 9.67 -4.21
C GLY A 555 16.07 8.25 -3.94
N PHE A 556 15.54 7.95 -2.75
CA PHE A 556 14.91 6.66 -2.43
C PHE A 556 13.54 6.55 -3.10
N ILE A 557 13.11 5.31 -3.36
CA ILE A 557 11.78 4.99 -3.87
C ILE A 557 10.91 4.52 -2.69
N ASN A 558 9.79 5.20 -2.47
CA ASN A 558 8.87 5.05 -1.33
C ASN A 558 7.49 4.57 -1.79
N HIS A 559 6.60 4.11 -0.89
CA HIS A 559 5.27 3.53 -1.22
C HIS A 559 4.17 3.88 -0.18
N ASN A 560 2.88 3.83 -0.56
CA ASN A 560 1.69 4.02 0.33
C ASN A 560 0.54 2.98 0.14
N THR A 561 -0.31 2.72 1.16
CA THR A 561 -1.55 1.87 1.09
C THR A 561 -2.76 2.47 1.82
N GLU A 562 -3.96 2.27 1.27
CA GLU A 562 -5.27 2.73 1.77
C GLU A 562 -6.35 1.64 1.57
N ALA A 563 -7.43 1.64 2.34
CA ALA A 563 -8.51 0.65 2.29
C ALA A 563 -9.90 1.26 2.61
N ARG A 564 -10.95 0.59 2.12
CA ARG A 564 -12.37 0.77 2.50
C ARG A 564 -13.13 -0.56 2.35
N MET A 565 -14.42 -0.61 2.66
CA MET A 565 -15.23 -1.81 2.38
C MET A 565 -15.44 -2.02 0.88
N ALA A 566 -15.35 -3.27 0.44
CA ALA A 566 -15.80 -3.66 -0.89
C ALA A 566 -17.33 -3.61 -0.99
N LYS A 567 -17.86 -3.41 -2.20
CA LYS A 567 -19.32 -3.35 -2.44
C LYS A 567 -20.07 -4.57 -1.94
N ILE A 568 -19.48 -5.77 -2.06
CA ILE A 568 -20.12 -7.02 -1.63
C ILE A 568 -20.11 -7.18 -0.10
N ALA A 569 -19.16 -6.56 0.61
CA ALA A 569 -19.09 -6.64 2.07
C ALA A 569 -20.23 -5.89 2.78
N GLU A 570 -20.92 -4.98 2.09
CA GLU A 570 -22.13 -4.35 2.63
C GLU A 570 -23.21 -5.40 2.94
N GLU A 571 -23.39 -6.41 2.07
CA GLU A 571 -24.36 -7.49 2.27
C GLU A 571 -24.03 -8.38 3.47
N MET A 572 -22.80 -8.32 4.01
CA MET A 572 -22.43 -8.99 5.25
C MET A 572 -22.98 -8.27 6.49
N ILE A 573 -23.15 -6.95 6.44
CA ILE A 573 -23.39 -6.11 7.64
C ILE A 573 -24.72 -5.34 7.64
N LEU A 574 -25.45 -5.33 6.52
CA LEU A 574 -26.76 -4.69 6.45
C LEU A 574 -27.71 -5.18 7.57
N ASP A 575 -28.53 -4.26 8.06
CA ASP A 575 -29.49 -4.47 9.16
C ASP A 575 -28.89 -4.73 10.56
N ILE A 576 -27.56 -4.65 10.75
CA ILE A 576 -26.92 -4.90 12.05
C ILE A 576 -27.44 -4.00 13.19
N ASP A 577 -27.87 -2.77 12.88
CA ASP A 577 -28.44 -1.82 13.85
C ASP A 577 -29.91 -2.11 14.22
N LYS A 578 -30.55 -3.12 13.60
CA LYS A 578 -31.94 -3.52 13.85
C LYS A 578 -32.05 -4.70 14.84
N GLU A 579 -31.10 -4.83 15.76
CA GLU A 579 -31.06 -5.89 16.78
C GLU A 579 -31.13 -7.31 16.19
N THR A 580 -30.57 -7.52 15.01
CA THR A 580 -30.66 -8.77 14.25
C THR A 580 -29.70 -9.87 14.71
N VAL A 581 -28.67 -9.49 15.47
CA VAL A 581 -27.64 -10.38 16.00
C VAL A 581 -27.31 -10.01 17.43
N ASP A 582 -26.75 -10.96 18.18
CA ASP A 582 -26.31 -10.71 19.55
C ASP A 582 -24.96 -10.01 19.59
N PHE A 583 -24.83 -9.12 20.56
CA PHE A 583 -23.63 -8.38 20.85
C PHE A 583 -22.99 -8.90 22.13
N VAL A 584 -21.68 -9.11 22.09
CA VAL A 584 -20.87 -9.56 23.23
C VAL A 584 -19.92 -8.44 23.67
N PRO A 585 -19.56 -8.37 24.96
CA PRO A 585 -18.51 -7.46 25.41
C PRO A 585 -17.20 -7.69 24.65
N ASN A 586 -16.52 -6.62 24.31
CA ASN A 586 -15.16 -6.66 23.77
C ASN A 586 -14.16 -7.14 24.84
N TYR A 587 -12.86 -7.21 24.49
CA TYR A 587 -11.83 -7.79 25.35
C TYR A 587 -11.64 -7.09 26.71
N ASP A 588 -12.01 -5.82 26.86
CA ASP A 588 -11.94 -5.05 28.11
C ASP A 588 -13.32 -4.69 28.70
N ALA A 589 -14.40 -5.25 28.11
CA ALA A 589 -15.79 -5.00 28.46
C ALA A 589 -16.24 -3.52 28.44
N SER A 590 -15.50 -2.64 27.74
CA SER A 590 -15.88 -1.22 27.58
C SER A 590 -16.84 -0.98 26.42
N LEU A 591 -16.83 -1.84 25.40
CA LEU A 591 -17.63 -1.75 24.19
C LEU A 591 -18.29 -3.10 23.88
N LEU A 592 -19.23 -3.07 22.94
CA LEU A 592 -19.88 -4.26 22.40
C LEU A 592 -19.40 -4.54 20.97
N GLU A 593 -19.20 -5.81 20.64
CA GLU A 593 -18.92 -6.32 19.29
C GLU A 593 -19.95 -7.40 18.89
N PRO A 594 -20.31 -7.53 17.60
CA PRO A 594 -21.26 -8.55 17.17
C PRO A 594 -20.66 -9.95 17.29
N SER A 595 -21.44 -10.90 17.81
CA SER A 595 -21.03 -12.31 17.92
C SER A 595 -20.90 -12.95 16.53
N VAL A 596 -21.86 -12.65 15.65
CA VAL A 596 -21.92 -13.01 14.23
C VAL A 596 -22.47 -11.85 13.43
N MET A 597 -22.24 -11.87 12.12
CA MET A 597 -22.80 -10.89 11.18
C MET A 597 -24.21 -11.27 10.72
N PRO A 598 -25.12 -10.31 10.42
CA PRO A 598 -26.42 -10.57 9.82
C PRO A 598 -26.31 -10.91 8.32
N ALA A 599 -25.28 -11.68 7.95
CA ALA A 599 -24.81 -11.87 6.59
C ALA A 599 -25.93 -12.36 5.67
N LYS A 600 -26.22 -11.62 4.60
CA LYS A 600 -27.10 -12.05 3.51
C LYS A 600 -26.40 -12.97 2.50
N LEU A 601 -25.08 -13.10 2.61
CA LEU A 601 -24.28 -13.95 1.75
C LEU A 601 -23.92 -15.25 2.47
N PRO A 602 -24.02 -16.42 1.81
CA PRO A 602 -23.44 -17.67 2.30
C PRO A 602 -21.90 -17.67 2.13
N ASN A 603 -21.24 -16.73 2.80
CA ASN A 603 -19.82 -16.39 2.59
C ASN A 603 -18.87 -17.56 2.88
N LEU A 604 -19.22 -18.49 3.78
CA LEU A 604 -18.38 -19.67 4.08
C LEU A 604 -18.15 -20.54 2.84
N LEU A 605 -19.17 -20.72 1.99
CA LEU A 605 -19.03 -21.49 0.75
C LEU A 605 -18.42 -20.63 -0.37
N ILE A 606 -18.88 -19.38 -0.49
CA ILE A 606 -18.46 -18.46 -1.55
C ILE A 606 -16.95 -18.18 -1.51
N ASN A 607 -16.42 -17.83 -0.35
CA ASN A 607 -15.01 -17.46 -0.19
C ASN A 607 -14.15 -18.55 0.46
N GLY A 608 -14.77 -19.56 1.09
CA GLY A 608 -14.03 -20.56 1.83
C GLY A 608 -13.40 -20.00 3.11
N SER A 609 -12.57 -20.81 3.75
CA SER A 609 -11.79 -20.42 4.93
C SER A 609 -10.66 -21.41 5.16
N THR A 610 -9.50 -20.89 5.55
CA THR A 610 -8.32 -21.70 5.91
C THR A 610 -7.88 -21.34 7.33
N GLY A 611 -7.57 -22.31 8.17
CA GLY A 611 -7.11 -22.04 9.54
C GLY A 611 -6.56 -23.26 10.24
N ILE A 612 -5.50 -23.04 11.02
CA ILE A 612 -4.91 -24.06 11.90
C ILE A 612 -5.26 -23.67 13.33
N ALA A 613 -5.82 -24.63 14.06
CA ALA A 613 -6.19 -24.52 15.46
C ALA A 613 -5.41 -25.57 16.28
N VAL A 614 -5.57 -25.56 17.61
CA VAL A 614 -4.90 -26.56 18.47
C VAL A 614 -5.49 -27.95 18.19
N GLY A 615 -4.73 -28.79 17.49
CA GLY A 615 -5.12 -30.17 17.15
C GLY A 615 -6.17 -30.31 16.03
N MET A 616 -6.51 -29.23 15.33
CA MET A 616 -7.51 -29.23 14.26
C MET A 616 -7.12 -28.27 13.13
N ALA A 617 -7.63 -28.51 11.92
CA ALA A 617 -7.46 -27.61 10.79
C ALA A 617 -8.76 -27.52 9.98
N THR A 618 -9.01 -26.36 9.40
CA THR A 618 -10.06 -26.11 8.42
C THR A 618 -9.42 -25.65 7.12
N ASN A 619 -9.88 -26.19 6.00
CA ASN A 619 -9.40 -25.84 4.67
C ASN A 619 -10.56 -26.00 3.68
N MET A 620 -11.35 -24.94 3.54
CA MET A 620 -12.56 -24.91 2.73
C MET A 620 -12.29 -24.11 1.45
N PRO A 621 -12.54 -24.68 0.26
CA PRO A 621 -12.29 -23.99 -0.99
C PRO A 621 -13.43 -23.01 -1.31
N PRO A 622 -13.16 -21.95 -2.09
CA PRO A 622 -14.17 -21.02 -2.59
C PRO A 622 -15.06 -21.65 -3.68
N HIS A 623 -16.25 -21.08 -3.88
CA HIS A 623 -17.25 -21.53 -4.86
C HIS A 623 -17.84 -20.34 -5.61
N ASN A 624 -18.44 -20.62 -6.77
CA ASN A 624 -19.14 -19.61 -7.55
C ASN A 624 -20.40 -19.12 -6.80
N ILE A 625 -20.57 -17.80 -6.70
CA ILE A 625 -21.69 -17.21 -5.96
C ILE A 625 -23.07 -17.58 -6.54
N ALA A 626 -23.20 -17.68 -7.86
CA ALA A 626 -24.46 -18.01 -8.50
C ALA A 626 -24.86 -19.46 -8.21
N GLU A 627 -23.92 -20.40 -8.32
CA GLU A 627 -24.16 -21.81 -8.00
C GLU A 627 -24.55 -22.01 -6.53
N VAL A 628 -23.85 -21.34 -5.60
CA VAL A 628 -24.15 -21.43 -4.17
C VAL A 628 -25.53 -20.86 -3.85
N ILE A 629 -25.91 -19.74 -4.47
CA ILE A 629 -27.24 -19.15 -4.30
C ILE A 629 -28.31 -20.09 -4.87
N ASP A 630 -28.12 -20.59 -6.09
CA ASP A 630 -29.07 -21.50 -6.75
C ASP A 630 -29.25 -22.79 -5.92
N GLY A 631 -28.15 -23.32 -5.34
CA GLY A 631 -28.20 -24.46 -4.42
C GLY A 631 -28.91 -24.13 -3.10
N THR A 632 -28.67 -22.96 -2.53
CA THR A 632 -29.36 -22.50 -1.32
C THR A 632 -30.86 -22.34 -1.55
N VAL A 633 -31.26 -21.75 -2.69
CA VAL A 633 -32.66 -21.62 -3.10
C VAL A 633 -33.29 -23.00 -3.30
N ALA A 634 -32.58 -23.96 -3.90
CA ALA A 634 -33.07 -25.32 -4.06
C ALA A 634 -33.33 -26.03 -2.72
N VAL A 635 -32.50 -25.82 -1.70
CA VAL A 635 -32.75 -26.32 -0.33
C VAL A 635 -33.96 -25.64 0.31
N ILE A 636 -34.17 -24.34 0.07
CA ILE A 636 -35.35 -23.62 0.58
C ILE A 636 -36.64 -24.19 -0.04
N GLU A 637 -36.64 -24.43 -1.36
CA GLU A 637 -37.80 -24.98 -2.08
C GLU A 637 -38.06 -26.45 -1.77
N ASN A 638 -36.99 -27.22 -1.59
CA ASN A 638 -37.05 -28.64 -1.26
C ASN A 638 -36.05 -28.98 -0.15
N PRO A 639 -36.45 -28.88 1.13
CA PRO A 639 -35.59 -29.26 2.26
C PRO A 639 -35.14 -30.74 2.23
N GLY A 640 -35.92 -31.59 1.56
CA GLY A 640 -35.61 -33.01 1.35
C GLY A 640 -34.61 -33.28 0.23
N ILE A 641 -34.06 -32.27 -0.44
CA ILE A 641 -33.13 -32.46 -1.55
C ILE A 641 -31.92 -33.29 -1.13
N GLU A 642 -31.59 -34.28 -1.94
CA GLU A 642 -30.44 -35.15 -1.71
C GLU A 642 -29.15 -34.44 -2.09
N ILE A 643 -28.05 -34.79 -1.41
CA ILE A 643 -26.73 -34.20 -1.67
C ILE A 643 -26.31 -34.38 -3.14
N LYS A 644 -26.69 -35.51 -3.75
CA LYS A 644 -26.41 -35.81 -5.16
C LYS A 644 -27.07 -34.83 -6.13
N ASP A 645 -28.25 -34.32 -5.79
CA ASP A 645 -28.94 -33.32 -6.62
C ASP A 645 -28.38 -31.92 -6.37
N LEU A 646 -27.96 -31.61 -5.14
CA LEU A 646 -27.22 -30.37 -4.85
C LEU A 646 -25.89 -30.30 -5.61
N MET A 647 -25.18 -31.43 -5.76
CA MET A 647 -23.95 -31.53 -6.56
C MET A 647 -24.16 -31.23 -8.04
N ARG A 648 -25.39 -31.33 -8.56
CA ARG A 648 -25.70 -30.96 -9.95
C ARG A 648 -25.78 -29.44 -10.13
N ILE A 649 -26.09 -28.73 -9.05
CA ILE A 649 -26.21 -27.26 -9.02
C ILE A 649 -24.87 -26.65 -8.64
N ILE A 650 -24.32 -27.04 -7.49
CA ILE A 650 -22.98 -26.65 -7.02
C ILE A 650 -22.01 -27.72 -7.52
N ARG A 651 -21.46 -27.51 -8.72
CA ARG A 651 -20.76 -28.58 -9.46
C ARG A 651 -19.42 -28.91 -8.81
N ALA A 652 -18.65 -27.89 -8.49
CA ALA A 652 -17.31 -28.02 -7.90
C ALA A 652 -16.84 -26.68 -7.29
N PRO A 653 -15.72 -26.67 -6.54
CA PRO A 653 -15.05 -25.43 -6.16
C PRO A 653 -14.71 -24.54 -7.36
N ASP A 654 -14.60 -23.23 -7.13
CA ASP A 654 -14.25 -22.23 -8.14
C ASP A 654 -13.20 -21.28 -7.55
N PHE A 655 -11.95 -21.45 -7.95
CA PHE A 655 -10.81 -20.75 -7.37
C PHE A 655 -10.63 -19.37 -7.98
N PRO A 656 -10.15 -18.38 -7.20
CA PRO A 656 -9.89 -17.03 -7.72
C PRO A 656 -8.89 -17.00 -8.88
N THR A 657 -7.89 -17.89 -8.84
CA THR A 657 -6.81 -18.01 -9.85
C THR A 657 -7.17 -18.88 -11.06
N GLY A 658 -8.35 -19.51 -11.08
CA GLY A 658 -8.78 -20.41 -12.16
C GLY A 658 -8.18 -21.82 -12.04
N GLY A 659 -7.53 -22.29 -13.09
CA GLY A 659 -6.96 -23.64 -13.22
C GLY A 659 -7.96 -24.71 -13.67
N ILE A 660 -7.47 -25.95 -13.81
CA ILE A 660 -8.24 -27.09 -14.29
C ILE A 660 -8.34 -28.15 -13.20
N LEU A 661 -9.54 -28.32 -12.64
CA LEU A 661 -9.85 -29.36 -11.69
C LEU A 661 -9.86 -30.74 -12.38
N GLN A 662 -9.14 -31.71 -11.82
CA GLN A 662 -9.04 -33.07 -12.35
C GLN A 662 -10.02 -34.00 -11.63
N GLY A 663 -11.09 -34.40 -12.32
CA GLY A 663 -12.11 -35.28 -11.79
C GLY A 663 -12.98 -34.67 -10.68
N LEU A 664 -14.05 -35.39 -10.34
CA LEU A 664 -15.04 -34.96 -9.34
C LEU A 664 -15.17 -35.91 -8.15
N SER A 665 -14.48 -37.05 -8.14
CA SER A 665 -14.57 -38.05 -7.05
C SER A 665 -14.26 -37.45 -5.68
N GLY A 666 -13.16 -36.69 -5.58
CA GLY A 666 -12.77 -36.00 -4.36
C GLY A 666 -13.71 -34.86 -3.95
N VAL A 667 -14.36 -34.20 -4.92
CA VAL A 667 -15.42 -33.22 -4.67
C VAL A 667 -16.63 -33.93 -4.05
N TYR A 668 -17.02 -35.08 -4.61
CA TYR A 668 -18.17 -35.84 -4.12
C TYR A 668 -17.97 -36.36 -2.70
N GLU A 669 -16.77 -36.85 -2.40
CA GLU A 669 -16.37 -37.25 -1.05
C GLU A 669 -16.44 -36.05 -0.08
N ALA A 670 -15.86 -34.91 -0.46
CA ALA A 670 -15.85 -33.69 0.35
C ALA A 670 -17.25 -33.15 0.64
N TYR A 671 -18.13 -33.11 -0.37
CA TYR A 671 -19.48 -32.62 -0.19
C TYR A 671 -20.39 -33.61 0.56
N GLY A 672 -20.10 -34.91 0.51
CA GLY A 672 -20.85 -35.94 1.24
C GLY A 672 -20.42 -36.09 2.71
N THR A 673 -19.11 -36.02 2.98
CA THR A 673 -18.53 -36.35 4.29
C THR A 673 -17.93 -35.14 5.03
N GLY A 674 -17.68 -34.05 4.32
CA GLY A 674 -16.95 -32.88 4.81
C GLY A 674 -15.42 -32.99 4.67
N ARG A 675 -14.90 -34.09 4.13
CA ARG A 675 -13.47 -34.28 3.85
C ARG A 675 -13.26 -34.90 2.47
N GLY A 676 -12.24 -34.45 1.77
CA GLY A 676 -11.86 -35.01 0.48
C GLY A 676 -10.59 -34.36 -0.03
N SER A 677 -10.08 -34.86 -1.14
CA SER A 677 -8.86 -34.35 -1.76
C SER A 677 -9.09 -34.13 -3.24
N ILE A 678 -8.78 -32.94 -3.72
CA ILE A 678 -8.95 -32.59 -5.14
C ILE A 678 -7.62 -32.18 -5.75
N THR A 679 -7.46 -32.43 -7.03
CA THR A 679 -6.25 -32.06 -7.78
C THR A 679 -6.58 -30.97 -8.77
N VAL A 680 -5.78 -29.91 -8.77
CA VAL A 680 -5.91 -28.77 -9.68
C VAL A 680 -4.64 -28.66 -10.50
N ARG A 681 -4.78 -28.64 -11.83
CA ARG A 681 -3.70 -28.40 -12.78
C ARG A 681 -3.68 -26.94 -13.24
N ALA A 682 -2.50 -26.48 -13.60
CA ALA A 682 -2.30 -25.21 -14.27
C ALA A 682 -2.97 -25.23 -15.65
N LYS A 683 -3.49 -24.08 -16.09
CA LYS A 683 -4.01 -23.95 -17.45
C LYS A 683 -2.86 -23.63 -18.39
N ILE A 684 -2.77 -24.42 -19.45
CA ILE A 684 -1.67 -24.35 -20.41
C ILE A 684 -2.17 -24.22 -21.84
N GLN A 685 -1.36 -23.59 -22.67
CA GLN A 685 -1.53 -23.50 -24.12
C GLN A 685 -0.20 -23.85 -24.77
N VAL A 686 -0.24 -24.50 -25.93
CA VAL A 686 0.97 -24.84 -26.67
C VAL A 686 1.04 -24.02 -27.95
N GLU A 687 2.16 -23.32 -28.14
CA GLU A 687 2.47 -22.52 -29.31
C GLU A 687 3.66 -23.12 -30.06
N GLU A 688 3.66 -23.02 -31.38
CA GLU A 688 4.81 -23.37 -32.21
C GLU A 688 5.42 -22.11 -32.84
N LYS A 689 6.73 -21.91 -32.64
CA LYS A 689 7.45 -20.76 -33.19
C LYS A 689 8.91 -21.13 -33.47
N ASP A 690 9.38 -20.82 -34.68
CA ASP A 690 10.75 -21.11 -35.15
C ASP A 690 11.12 -22.62 -35.09
N GLU A 691 10.20 -23.50 -35.49
CA GLU A 691 10.33 -24.98 -35.41
C GLU A 691 10.57 -25.52 -33.99
N ARG A 692 10.17 -24.76 -32.96
CA ARG A 692 10.20 -25.18 -31.56
C ARG A 692 8.84 -25.00 -30.91
N LYS A 693 8.44 -26.00 -30.12
CA LYS A 693 7.23 -25.97 -29.30
C LYS A 693 7.47 -25.20 -28.01
N ARG A 694 6.45 -24.49 -27.55
CA ARG A 694 6.45 -23.68 -26.32
C ARG A 694 5.21 -24.01 -25.51
N ILE A 695 5.40 -24.40 -24.26
CA ILE A 695 4.32 -24.56 -23.29
C ILE A 695 4.15 -23.22 -22.58
N ILE A 696 2.94 -22.67 -22.63
CA ILE A 696 2.59 -21.39 -22.03
C ILE A 696 1.61 -21.64 -20.91
N VAL A 697 2.02 -21.29 -19.70
CA VAL A 697 1.16 -21.38 -18.51
C VAL A 697 0.45 -20.04 -18.34
N THR A 698 -0.88 -20.07 -18.40
CA THR A 698 -1.73 -18.88 -18.31
C THR A 698 -2.42 -18.75 -16.94
N GLU A 699 -2.66 -19.86 -16.24
CA GLU A 699 -3.27 -19.88 -14.91
C GLU A 699 -2.58 -20.92 -14.02
N LEU A 700 -2.42 -20.62 -12.74
CA LEU A 700 -1.78 -21.49 -11.75
C LEU A 700 -2.81 -22.02 -10.74
N PRO A 701 -2.56 -23.20 -10.13
CA PRO A 701 -3.38 -23.70 -9.04
C PRO A 701 -3.44 -22.71 -7.87
N TYR A 702 -4.52 -22.80 -7.09
CA TYR A 702 -4.78 -21.91 -5.97
C TYR A 702 -3.67 -21.96 -4.90
N GLN A 703 -3.29 -20.79 -4.37
CA GLN A 703 -2.20 -20.61 -3.39
C GLN A 703 -0.80 -21.07 -3.85
N VAL A 704 -0.58 -21.22 -5.15
CA VAL A 704 0.76 -21.45 -5.71
C VAL A 704 1.44 -20.12 -6.01
N ASN A 705 2.64 -19.94 -5.47
CA ASN A 705 3.46 -18.76 -5.74
C ASN A 705 4.15 -18.90 -7.10
N LYS A 706 3.99 -17.91 -7.98
CA LYS A 706 4.56 -17.95 -9.33
C LYS A 706 6.09 -17.98 -9.34
N ALA A 707 6.72 -17.11 -8.55
CA ALA A 707 8.18 -17.04 -8.45
C ALA A 707 8.75 -18.35 -7.92
N THR A 708 8.20 -18.89 -6.83
CA THR A 708 8.62 -20.19 -6.26
C THR A 708 8.33 -21.36 -7.18
N LEU A 709 7.33 -21.30 -8.06
CA LEU A 709 7.07 -22.37 -9.03
C LEU A 709 8.11 -22.39 -10.15
N ILE A 710 8.37 -21.22 -10.76
CA ILE A 710 9.46 -21.07 -11.75
C ILE A 710 10.75 -21.63 -11.15
N GLU A 711 10.89 -21.47 -9.83
CA GLU A 711 11.67 -22.15 -8.80
C GLU A 711 12.57 -23.35 -9.11
N ASN A 712 12.37 -24.33 -8.24
CA ASN A 712 11.60 -25.52 -8.56
C ASN A 712 11.71 -25.98 -10.02
N ILE A 713 11.01 -25.39 -10.99
CA ILE A 713 11.15 -25.84 -12.40
C ILE A 713 12.60 -25.70 -12.88
N ALA A 714 13.23 -24.54 -12.71
CA ALA A 714 14.61 -24.32 -13.12
C ALA A 714 15.58 -25.24 -12.37
N GLN A 715 15.36 -25.46 -11.07
CA GLN A 715 16.17 -26.37 -10.27
C GLN A 715 16.05 -27.84 -10.74
N LEU A 716 14.82 -28.31 -11.01
CA LEU A 716 14.57 -29.67 -11.50
C LEU A 716 15.18 -29.91 -12.89
N VAL A 717 15.23 -28.88 -13.74
CA VAL A 717 15.93 -28.94 -15.04
C VAL A 717 17.45 -29.02 -14.84
N ARG A 718 18.02 -28.24 -13.91
CA ARG A 718 19.47 -28.30 -13.58
C ARG A 718 19.87 -29.67 -13.02
N ASP A 719 19.03 -30.24 -12.18
CA ASP A 719 19.22 -31.56 -11.56
C ASP A 719 18.95 -32.73 -12.54
N LYS A 720 18.61 -32.43 -13.80
CA LYS A 720 18.22 -33.40 -14.85
C LYS A 720 17.07 -34.32 -14.46
N ARG A 721 16.18 -33.85 -13.58
CA ARG A 721 14.94 -34.55 -13.23
C ARG A 721 13.82 -34.28 -14.22
N ILE A 722 13.86 -33.13 -14.89
CA ILE A 722 13.00 -32.81 -16.02
C ILE A 722 13.91 -32.56 -17.23
N GLU A 723 13.69 -33.31 -18.29
CA GLU A 723 14.43 -33.19 -19.54
C GLU A 723 13.56 -32.55 -20.63
N GLY A 724 14.18 -32.16 -21.75
CA GLY A 724 13.45 -31.58 -22.88
C GLY A 724 13.17 -30.07 -22.81
N ILE A 725 13.39 -29.40 -21.67
CA ILE A 725 13.27 -27.93 -21.56
C ILE A 725 14.56 -27.26 -22.02
N SER A 726 14.43 -26.25 -22.87
CA SER A 726 15.54 -25.44 -23.42
C SER A 726 15.66 -24.06 -22.79
N ASP A 727 14.53 -23.42 -22.47
CA ASP A 727 14.49 -22.10 -21.84
C ASP A 727 13.21 -21.94 -20.99
N LEU A 728 13.27 -21.05 -20.00
CA LEU A 728 12.17 -20.70 -19.11
C LEU A 728 12.15 -19.18 -18.91
N ARG A 729 11.01 -18.55 -19.23
CA ARG A 729 10.82 -17.10 -19.19
C ARG A 729 9.49 -16.74 -18.54
N ASP A 730 9.48 -15.66 -17.76
CA ASP A 730 8.25 -15.01 -17.32
C ASP A 730 7.99 -13.80 -18.21
N GLU A 731 6.88 -13.85 -18.95
CA GLU A 731 6.38 -12.78 -19.84
C GLU A 731 5.05 -12.21 -19.31
N SER A 732 4.75 -12.41 -18.03
CA SER A 732 3.54 -11.87 -17.39
C SER A 732 3.55 -10.34 -17.42
N ASP A 733 2.40 -9.75 -17.70
CA ASP A 733 2.18 -8.30 -17.70
C ASP A 733 0.91 -7.93 -16.92
N ARG A 734 0.35 -6.74 -17.17
CA ARG A 734 -0.90 -6.30 -16.54
C ARG A 734 -2.15 -6.93 -17.14
N ASP A 735 -2.04 -7.48 -18.34
CA ASP A 735 -3.16 -8.04 -19.11
C ASP A 735 -3.31 -9.55 -18.83
N GLY A 736 -2.28 -10.21 -18.29
CA GLY A 736 -2.39 -11.57 -17.75
C GLY A 736 -1.07 -12.23 -17.40
N MET A 737 -1.16 -13.37 -16.72
CA MET A 737 -0.01 -14.21 -16.43
C MET A 737 0.40 -15.01 -17.66
N ARG A 738 1.71 -15.05 -17.94
CA ARG A 738 2.27 -15.80 -19.08
C ARG A 738 3.65 -16.32 -18.75
N ILE A 739 3.74 -17.59 -18.34
CA ILE A 739 5.03 -18.28 -18.14
C ILE A 739 5.31 -19.09 -19.39
N VAL A 740 6.46 -18.86 -20.03
CA VAL A 740 6.85 -19.52 -21.27
C VAL A 740 7.96 -20.53 -21.00
N ILE A 741 7.67 -21.80 -21.30
CA ILE A 741 8.60 -22.93 -21.23
C ILE A 741 8.91 -23.36 -22.66
N GLU A 742 10.12 -23.11 -23.14
CA GLU A 742 10.54 -23.43 -24.51
C GLU A 742 11.16 -24.83 -24.55
N LEU A 743 10.65 -25.72 -25.41
CA LEU A 743 11.13 -27.09 -25.53
C LEU A 743 12.31 -27.21 -26.51
N LYS A 744 13.17 -28.23 -26.31
CA LYS A 744 14.22 -28.62 -27.26
C LYS A 744 13.57 -29.18 -28.53
N LYS A 745 14.22 -29.02 -29.69
CA LYS A 745 13.71 -29.51 -30.99
C LYS A 745 13.35 -31.01 -31.02
N SER A 746 14.03 -31.82 -30.21
CA SER A 746 13.85 -33.27 -30.12
C SER A 746 13.01 -33.72 -28.92
N ALA A 747 12.42 -32.80 -28.14
CA ALA A 747 11.66 -33.14 -26.94
C ALA A 747 10.20 -33.43 -27.26
N SER A 748 9.66 -34.49 -26.66
CA SER A 748 8.22 -34.76 -26.68
C SER A 748 7.50 -33.79 -25.74
N GLU A 749 6.47 -33.14 -26.27
CA GLU A 749 5.61 -32.19 -25.55
C GLU A 749 4.90 -32.87 -24.38
N ASP A 750 4.24 -33.99 -24.65
CA ASP A 750 3.41 -34.72 -23.68
C ASP A 750 4.25 -35.24 -22.51
N VAL A 751 5.44 -35.78 -22.82
CA VAL A 751 6.37 -36.29 -21.81
C VAL A 751 6.87 -35.17 -20.90
N THR A 752 7.30 -34.04 -21.46
CA THR A 752 7.77 -32.90 -20.66
C THR A 752 6.63 -32.30 -19.83
N LEU A 753 5.41 -32.22 -20.38
CA LEU A 753 4.22 -31.75 -19.66
C LEU A 753 3.89 -32.67 -18.47
N ASN A 754 3.94 -33.99 -18.66
CA ASN A 754 3.71 -34.98 -17.61
C ASN A 754 4.76 -34.90 -16.51
N GLN A 755 6.04 -34.74 -16.88
CA GLN A 755 7.12 -34.49 -15.91
C GLN A 755 6.90 -33.21 -15.11
N LEU A 756 6.48 -32.12 -15.77
CA LEU A 756 6.15 -30.85 -15.11
C LEU A 756 5.00 -31.02 -14.12
N PHE A 757 3.91 -31.69 -14.47
CA PHE A 757 2.80 -31.93 -13.54
C PHE A 757 3.19 -32.85 -12.39
N LYS A 758 4.00 -33.89 -12.62
CA LYS A 758 4.38 -34.84 -11.56
C LYS A 758 5.35 -34.24 -10.54
N HIS A 759 6.25 -33.36 -10.97
CA HIS A 759 7.36 -32.88 -10.15
C HIS A 759 7.25 -31.43 -9.68
N THR A 760 6.27 -30.67 -10.14
CA THR A 760 6.13 -29.24 -9.84
C THR A 760 4.74 -28.90 -9.31
N GLN A 761 4.57 -27.71 -8.74
CA GLN A 761 3.25 -27.19 -8.32
C GLN A 761 2.37 -26.72 -9.49
N MET A 762 2.75 -27.00 -10.74
CA MET A 762 1.79 -26.91 -11.87
C MET A 762 0.63 -27.88 -11.70
N GLN A 763 0.79 -28.94 -10.89
CA GLN A 763 -0.31 -29.73 -10.37
C GLN A 763 -0.25 -29.70 -8.85
N ALA A 764 -1.32 -29.24 -8.20
CA ALA A 764 -1.38 -29.15 -6.76
C ALA A 764 -2.61 -29.92 -6.22
N THR A 765 -2.43 -30.55 -5.07
CA THR A 765 -3.52 -31.23 -4.35
C THR A 765 -4.03 -30.32 -3.25
N PHE A 766 -5.33 -30.06 -3.26
CA PHE A 766 -6.03 -29.29 -2.22
C PHE A 766 -6.83 -30.24 -1.34
N GLY A 767 -6.41 -30.40 -0.08
CA GLY A 767 -7.13 -31.20 0.91
C GLY A 767 -8.28 -30.42 1.54
N ILE A 768 -9.51 -30.81 1.24
CA ILE A 768 -10.73 -30.18 1.74
C ILE A 768 -11.04 -30.70 3.15
N ILE A 769 -11.21 -29.78 4.10
CA ILE A 769 -11.68 -30.07 5.46
C ILE A 769 -12.73 -29.00 5.83
N ASN A 770 -14.00 -29.38 5.71
CA ASN A 770 -15.15 -28.53 6.02
C ASN A 770 -15.42 -28.49 7.52
N LEU A 771 -14.49 -27.89 8.27
CA LEU A 771 -14.59 -27.72 9.72
C LEU A 771 -14.96 -26.27 10.05
N ALA A 772 -16.09 -26.07 10.71
CA ALA A 772 -16.57 -24.76 11.16
C ALA A 772 -17.17 -24.85 12.57
N LEU A 773 -17.42 -23.70 13.20
CA LEU A 773 -18.14 -23.63 14.46
C LEU A 773 -19.65 -23.64 14.19
N VAL A 774 -20.35 -24.57 14.81
CA VAL A 774 -21.81 -24.58 14.92
C VAL A 774 -22.12 -24.52 16.41
N ASP A 775 -22.86 -23.50 16.84
CA ASP A 775 -23.16 -23.25 18.26
C ASP A 775 -21.90 -23.24 19.16
N ASN A 776 -20.82 -22.60 18.67
CA ASN A 776 -19.49 -22.54 19.29
C ASN A 776 -18.77 -23.89 19.44
N GLN A 777 -19.21 -24.95 18.75
CA GLN A 777 -18.56 -26.26 18.74
C GLN A 777 -17.97 -26.58 17.36
N PRO A 778 -16.70 -27.02 17.27
CA PRO A 778 -16.10 -27.44 16.00
C PRO A 778 -16.80 -28.69 15.45
N ARG A 779 -17.37 -28.60 14.25
CA ARG A 779 -18.03 -29.73 13.56
C ARG A 779 -17.58 -29.83 12.12
N VAL A 780 -17.35 -31.06 11.67
CA VAL A 780 -17.15 -31.36 10.25
C VAL A 780 -18.53 -31.44 9.60
N LEU A 781 -18.73 -30.67 8.54
CA LEU A 781 -20.02 -30.49 7.90
C LEU A 781 -19.96 -30.92 6.44
N ASN A 782 -21.03 -31.58 5.99
CA ASN A 782 -21.25 -31.84 4.57
C ASN A 782 -21.88 -30.60 3.89
N LEU A 783 -21.99 -30.60 2.56
CA LEU A 783 -22.47 -29.44 1.79
C LEU A 783 -23.89 -29.00 2.22
N LYS A 784 -24.80 -29.97 2.40
CA LYS A 784 -26.19 -29.70 2.78
C LYS A 784 -26.28 -29.08 4.18
N GLN A 785 -25.53 -29.61 5.15
CA GLN A 785 -25.51 -29.09 6.52
C GLN A 785 -25.04 -27.63 6.58
N ILE A 786 -24.00 -27.26 5.81
CA ILE A 786 -23.53 -25.87 5.75
C ILE A 786 -24.65 -24.94 5.25
N ILE A 787 -25.39 -25.35 4.22
CA ILE A 787 -26.50 -24.57 3.66
C ILE A 787 -27.67 -24.49 4.65
N GLU A 788 -28.02 -25.60 5.31
CA GLU A 788 -29.10 -25.65 6.30
C GLU A 788 -28.81 -24.76 7.52
N ASP A 789 -27.58 -24.81 8.06
CA ASP A 789 -27.15 -23.97 9.18
C ASP A 789 -27.18 -22.49 8.80
N TYR A 790 -26.74 -22.15 7.58
CA TYR A 790 -26.82 -20.79 7.03
C TYR A 790 -28.29 -20.31 6.87
N ILE A 791 -29.18 -21.14 6.31
CA ILE A 791 -30.61 -20.82 6.19
C ILE A 791 -31.23 -20.63 7.58
N GLY A 792 -30.84 -21.46 8.55
CA GLY A 792 -31.25 -21.34 9.96
C GLY A 792 -30.92 -19.97 10.54
N HIS A 793 -29.67 -19.52 10.34
CA HIS A 793 -29.23 -18.17 10.72
C HIS A 793 -30.01 -17.07 10.00
N ARG A 794 -30.17 -17.17 8.67
CA ARG A 794 -30.97 -16.20 7.90
C ARG A 794 -32.40 -16.09 8.39
N ARG A 795 -33.03 -17.22 8.73
CA ARG A 795 -34.38 -17.25 9.28
C ARG A 795 -34.44 -16.49 10.61
N GLU A 796 -33.47 -16.69 11.49
CA GLU A 796 -33.39 -15.94 12.75
C GLU A 796 -33.23 -14.43 12.49
N VAL A 797 -32.27 -14.05 11.64
CA VAL A 797 -31.98 -12.65 11.29
C VAL A 797 -33.22 -11.95 10.71
N VAL A 798 -33.90 -12.57 9.73
CA VAL A 798 -35.10 -12.00 9.11
C VAL A 798 -36.26 -11.93 10.12
N THR A 799 -36.40 -12.92 10.99
CA THR A 799 -37.42 -12.92 12.06
C THR A 799 -37.17 -11.77 13.04
N ARG A 800 -35.94 -11.60 13.54
CA ARG A 800 -35.56 -10.52 14.45
C ARG A 800 -35.72 -9.14 13.81
N ARG A 801 -35.30 -8.99 12.54
CA ARG A 801 -35.52 -7.76 11.76
C ARG A 801 -37.01 -7.43 11.66
N THR A 802 -37.84 -8.43 11.33
CA THR A 802 -39.29 -8.26 11.18
C THR A 802 -39.93 -7.91 12.53
N GLN A 803 -39.49 -8.52 13.64
CA GLN A 803 -39.94 -8.17 14.99
C GLN A 803 -39.53 -6.76 15.40
N TYR A 804 -38.31 -6.33 15.08
CA TYR A 804 -37.83 -4.97 15.32
C TYR A 804 -38.69 -3.95 14.57
N GLU A 805 -38.89 -4.17 13.26
CA GLU A 805 -39.72 -3.31 12.41
C GLU A 805 -41.18 -3.29 12.87
N LEU A 806 -41.72 -4.44 13.28
CA LEU A 806 -43.07 -4.54 13.82
C LEU A 806 -43.22 -3.73 15.11
N ARG A 807 -42.27 -3.89 16.04
CA ARG A 807 -42.26 -3.14 17.31
C ARG A 807 -42.17 -1.65 17.05
N LYS A 808 -41.30 -1.20 16.13
CA LYS A 808 -41.18 0.23 15.77
C LYS A 808 -42.43 0.76 15.08
N ALA A 809 -43.04 -0.01 14.19
CA ALA A 809 -44.30 0.35 13.54
C ALA A 809 -45.44 0.46 14.56
N GLN A 810 -45.54 -0.48 15.52
CA GLN A 810 -46.53 -0.47 16.59
C GLN A 810 -46.33 0.71 17.55
N GLU A 811 -45.09 0.98 17.98
CA GLU A 811 -44.75 2.16 18.80
C GLU A 811 -45.19 3.45 18.11
N ARG A 812 -44.93 3.58 16.80
CA ARG A 812 -45.30 4.76 16.02
C ARG A 812 -46.81 4.86 15.81
N ALA A 813 -47.47 3.78 15.43
CA ALA A 813 -48.92 3.74 15.23
C ALA A 813 -49.66 4.09 16.53
N HIS A 814 -49.21 3.57 17.68
CA HIS A 814 -49.74 3.89 19.00
C HIS A 814 -49.67 5.39 19.30
N ILE A 815 -48.55 6.05 18.97
CA ILE A 815 -48.43 7.51 19.13
C ILE A 815 -49.41 8.26 18.22
N LEU A 816 -49.51 7.87 16.95
CA LEU A 816 -50.40 8.52 15.99
C LEU A 816 -51.87 8.33 16.34
N GLU A 817 -52.27 7.18 16.87
CA GLU A 817 -53.62 6.92 17.38
C GLU A 817 -53.98 7.92 18.50
N GLY A 818 -53.08 8.12 19.46
CA GLY A 818 -53.24 9.13 20.51
C GLY A 818 -53.34 10.55 19.95
N MET A 819 -52.52 10.88 18.94
CA MET A 819 -52.59 12.17 18.25
C MET A 819 -53.93 12.35 17.51
N LEU A 820 -54.47 11.32 16.85
CA LEU A 820 -55.76 11.37 16.18
C LEU A 820 -56.91 11.57 17.16
N ILE A 821 -56.89 10.90 18.31
CA ILE A 821 -57.85 11.12 19.41
C ILE A 821 -57.78 12.58 19.86
N ALA A 822 -56.57 13.12 20.04
CA ALA A 822 -56.38 14.50 20.47
C ALA A 822 -56.82 15.52 19.41
N LEU A 823 -56.50 15.30 18.13
CA LEU A 823 -56.87 16.17 17.02
C LEU A 823 -58.39 16.20 16.79
N ASN A 824 -59.08 15.08 16.98
CA ASN A 824 -60.54 15.01 16.90
C ASN A 824 -61.24 15.69 18.08
N ASN A 825 -60.54 15.92 19.21
CA ASN A 825 -61.08 16.50 20.44
C ASN A 825 -60.28 17.74 20.91
N ILE A 826 -59.74 18.51 19.97
CA ILE A 826 -58.70 19.51 20.24
C ILE A 826 -59.10 20.57 21.26
N ASP A 827 -60.34 21.04 21.23
CA ASP A 827 -60.83 22.08 22.14
C ASP A 827 -60.83 21.62 23.60
N GLU A 828 -61.26 20.37 23.84
CA GLU A 828 -61.27 19.78 25.18
C GLU A 828 -59.86 19.39 25.65
N VAL A 829 -58.97 19.01 24.74
CA VAL A 829 -57.54 18.81 25.05
C VAL A 829 -56.90 20.14 25.49
N ILE A 830 -57.09 21.23 24.73
CA ILE A 830 -56.56 22.56 25.08
C ILE A 830 -57.12 23.04 26.41
N LYS A 831 -58.42 22.85 26.66
CA LYS A 831 -59.07 23.22 27.92
C LYS A 831 -58.49 22.43 29.10
N THR A 832 -58.26 21.13 28.94
CA THR A 832 -57.65 20.27 29.97
C THR A 832 -56.21 20.70 30.28
N ILE A 833 -55.43 21.04 29.24
CA ILE A 833 -54.05 21.55 29.39
C ILE A 833 -54.06 22.91 30.09
N ARG A 834 -54.92 23.85 29.68
CA ARG A 834 -55.02 25.20 30.27
C ARG A 834 -55.50 25.20 31.73
N ALA A 835 -56.34 24.24 32.11
CA ALA A 835 -56.82 24.09 33.48
C ALA A 835 -55.77 23.47 34.43
N SER A 836 -54.74 22.83 33.87
CA SER A 836 -53.70 22.14 34.64
C SER A 836 -52.55 23.09 34.98
N LYS A 837 -52.11 23.08 36.24
CA LYS A 837 -51.04 23.99 36.73
C LYS A 837 -49.63 23.58 36.28
N THR A 838 -49.41 22.30 35.96
CA THR A 838 -48.12 21.75 35.55
C THR A 838 -48.29 20.73 34.43
N ALA A 839 -47.22 20.48 33.67
CA ALA A 839 -47.23 19.48 32.60
C ALA A 839 -47.51 18.05 33.11
N ASP A 840 -47.04 17.70 34.32
CA ASP A 840 -47.31 16.40 34.95
C ASP A 840 -48.81 16.23 35.27
N ILE A 841 -49.46 17.28 35.80
CA ILE A 841 -50.91 17.27 36.05
C ILE A 841 -51.69 17.18 34.73
N ALA A 842 -51.27 17.95 33.71
CA ALA A 842 -51.89 17.91 32.39
C ALA A 842 -51.78 16.51 31.76
N SER A 843 -50.60 15.88 31.83
CA SER A 843 -50.38 14.53 31.33
C SER A 843 -51.30 13.51 32.03
N LYS A 844 -51.36 13.53 33.36
CA LYS A 844 -52.22 12.63 34.15
C LYS A 844 -53.71 12.82 33.84
N GLU A 845 -54.17 14.06 33.65
CA GLU A 845 -55.56 14.33 33.26
C GLU A 845 -55.85 13.91 31.82
N LEU A 846 -54.93 14.09 30.88
CA LEU A 846 -55.08 13.62 29.50
C LEU A 846 -55.17 12.09 29.43
N ILE A 847 -54.31 11.39 30.17
CA ILE A 847 -54.34 9.92 30.34
C ILE A 847 -55.71 9.48 30.86
N ARG A 848 -56.19 10.11 31.93
CA ARG A 848 -57.46 9.73 32.58
C ARG A 848 -58.68 10.01 31.70
N ARG A 849 -58.74 11.17 31.05
CA ARG A 849 -59.94 11.63 30.32
C ARG A 849 -60.08 11.02 28.93
N PHE A 850 -58.97 10.84 28.21
CA PHE A 850 -58.97 10.36 26.83
C PHE A 850 -58.47 8.91 26.72
N THR A 851 -58.27 8.24 27.86
CA THR A 851 -57.83 6.83 27.94
C THR A 851 -56.50 6.60 27.21
N LEU A 852 -55.60 7.57 27.31
CA LEU A 852 -54.30 7.59 26.62
C LEU A 852 -53.20 6.96 27.47
N THR A 853 -52.11 6.52 26.85
CA THR A 853 -50.90 6.13 27.58
C THR A 853 -50.01 7.33 27.89
N GLU A 854 -49.06 7.16 28.81
CA GLU A 854 -48.11 8.21 29.18
C GLU A 854 -47.28 8.72 27.99
N ILE A 855 -46.87 7.81 27.09
CA ILE A 855 -46.13 8.16 25.87
C ILE A 855 -47.01 8.98 24.90
N GLN A 856 -48.29 8.61 24.73
CA GLN A 856 -49.25 9.36 23.90
C GLN A 856 -49.51 10.76 24.48
N ALA A 857 -49.78 10.85 25.79
CA ALA A 857 -50.03 12.13 26.47
C ALA A 857 -48.81 13.07 26.35
N LYS A 858 -47.60 12.55 26.53
CA LYS A 858 -46.36 13.30 26.30
C LYS A 858 -46.25 13.79 24.84
N ALA A 859 -46.50 12.92 23.87
CA ALA A 859 -46.44 13.28 22.45
C ALA A 859 -47.48 14.36 22.06
N ILE A 860 -48.65 14.35 22.70
CA ILE A 860 -49.68 15.40 22.53
C ILE A 860 -49.23 16.73 23.16
N LEU A 861 -48.61 16.70 24.34
CA LEU A 861 -48.08 17.91 24.98
C LEU A 861 -46.93 18.54 24.19
N GLU A 862 -46.14 17.73 23.48
CA GLU A 862 -45.03 18.16 22.61
C GLU A 862 -45.50 18.54 21.19
N MET A 863 -46.80 18.42 20.89
CA MET A 863 -47.36 18.72 19.58
C MET A 863 -47.26 20.22 19.27
N ARG A 864 -46.80 20.54 18.05
CA ARG A 864 -46.71 21.93 17.55
C ARG A 864 -48.03 22.36 16.91
N LEU A 865 -48.39 23.64 17.06
CA LEU A 865 -49.64 24.20 16.51
C LEU A 865 -49.83 23.98 14.99
N GLN A 866 -48.74 23.89 14.22
CA GLN A 866 -48.80 23.61 12.78
C GLN A 866 -49.48 22.27 12.44
N LYS A 867 -49.46 21.29 13.36
CA LYS A 867 -50.10 19.97 13.19
C LYS A 867 -51.63 20.04 13.19
N LEU A 868 -52.21 21.20 13.54
CA LEU A 868 -53.65 21.44 13.50
C LEU A 868 -54.17 21.86 12.11
N THR A 869 -53.29 22.08 11.14
CA THR A 869 -53.71 22.39 9.76
C THR A 869 -54.36 21.16 9.11
N GLY A 870 -55.37 21.38 8.26
CA GLY A 870 -56.12 20.27 7.65
C GLY A 870 -55.24 19.29 6.86
N MET A 871 -54.19 19.78 6.21
CA MET A 871 -53.22 18.96 5.47
C MET A 871 -52.38 18.07 6.40
N GLU A 872 -51.93 18.59 7.54
CA GLU A 872 -51.15 17.83 8.53
C GLU A 872 -52.00 16.77 9.24
N ILE A 873 -53.27 17.08 9.54
CA ILE A 873 -54.23 16.11 10.09
C ILE A 873 -54.43 14.96 9.11
N GLN A 874 -54.61 15.26 7.82
CA GLN A 874 -54.74 14.23 6.80
C GLN A 874 -53.46 13.41 6.67
N GLY A 875 -52.27 14.04 6.66
CA GLY A 875 -50.98 13.34 6.65
C GLY A 875 -50.79 12.39 7.84
N VAL A 876 -51.24 12.78 9.04
CA VAL A 876 -51.22 11.90 10.22
C VAL A 876 -52.17 10.71 10.07
N LYS A 877 -53.36 10.91 9.49
CA LYS A 877 -54.32 9.83 9.19
C LYS A 877 -53.75 8.85 8.17
N ASP A 878 -53.15 9.38 7.11
CA ASP A 878 -52.56 8.57 6.03
C ASP A 878 -51.36 7.76 6.55
N GLU A 879 -50.45 8.40 7.32
CA GLU A 879 -49.32 7.73 7.97
C GLU A 879 -49.80 6.60 8.90
N HIS A 880 -50.83 6.84 9.72
CA HIS A 880 -51.41 5.82 10.58
C HIS A 880 -52.00 4.66 9.77
N ALA A 881 -52.77 4.95 8.71
CA ALA A 881 -53.37 3.92 7.87
C ALA A 881 -52.32 3.06 7.14
N GLU A 882 -51.22 3.65 6.67
CA GLU A 882 -50.09 2.93 6.08
C GLU A 882 -49.36 2.06 7.11
N LEU A 883 -49.15 2.56 8.32
CA LEU A 883 -48.53 1.80 9.41
C LEU A 883 -49.39 0.61 9.84
N VAL A 884 -50.71 0.76 9.92
CA VAL A 884 -51.62 -0.37 10.23
C VAL A 884 -51.48 -1.48 9.18
N LYS A 885 -51.50 -1.13 7.89
CA LYS A 885 -51.25 -2.10 6.81
C LYS A 885 -49.88 -2.77 6.92
N THR A 886 -48.86 -2.00 7.28
CA THR A 886 -47.49 -2.49 7.48
C THR A 886 -47.41 -3.46 8.66
N ILE A 887 -48.07 -3.14 9.78
CA ILE A 887 -48.18 -4.00 10.96
C ILE A 887 -48.85 -5.32 10.62
N GLU A 888 -49.97 -5.30 9.89
CA GLU A 888 -50.65 -6.51 9.44
C GLU A 888 -49.75 -7.37 8.55
N LYS A 889 -49.03 -6.74 7.59
CA LYS A 889 -48.05 -7.43 6.75
C LYS A 889 -46.95 -8.08 7.58
N LEU A 890 -46.34 -7.35 8.52
CA LEU A 890 -45.24 -7.83 9.36
C LEU A 890 -45.68 -8.97 10.30
N LYS A 891 -46.85 -8.84 10.94
CA LYS A 891 -47.46 -9.95 11.73
C LYS A 891 -47.67 -11.18 10.86
N GLY A 892 -48.24 -10.98 9.67
CA GLY A 892 -48.48 -12.06 8.72
C GLY A 892 -47.20 -12.74 8.23
N ILE A 893 -46.04 -12.07 8.24
CA ILE A 893 -44.72 -12.67 7.96
C ILE A 893 -44.27 -13.52 9.16
N LEU A 894 -44.36 -13.00 10.39
CA LEU A 894 -43.94 -13.72 11.60
C LEU A 894 -44.75 -14.99 11.88
N GLU A 895 -46.02 -15.02 11.45
CA GLU A 895 -46.89 -16.19 11.58
C GLU A 895 -46.57 -17.30 10.56
N SER A 896 -45.80 -17.01 9.50
CA SER A 896 -45.56 -17.95 8.41
C SER A 896 -44.08 -18.10 8.09
N ILE A 897 -43.51 -19.25 8.46
CA ILE A 897 -42.13 -19.63 8.11
C ILE A 897 -41.92 -19.57 6.59
N GLN A 898 -42.92 -19.95 5.79
CA GLN A 898 -42.84 -19.91 4.32
C GLN A 898 -42.67 -18.50 3.77
N LYS A 899 -43.30 -17.48 4.39
CA LYS A 899 -43.09 -16.08 4.00
C LYS A 899 -41.69 -15.58 4.37
N VAL A 900 -41.16 -16.00 5.52
CA VAL A 900 -39.77 -15.69 5.90
C VAL A 900 -38.79 -16.32 4.90
N LEU A 901 -39.00 -17.59 4.52
CA LEU A 901 -38.20 -18.27 3.51
C LEU A 901 -38.33 -17.61 2.13
N ALA A 902 -39.52 -17.13 1.75
CA ALA A 902 -39.72 -16.38 0.51
C ALA A 902 -38.90 -15.08 0.49
N ILE A 903 -38.88 -14.32 1.59
CA ILE A 903 -38.04 -13.11 1.71
C ILE A 903 -36.56 -13.46 1.57
N ILE A 904 -36.09 -14.53 2.23
CA ILE A 904 -34.69 -14.97 2.11
C ILE A 904 -34.37 -15.32 0.66
N LYS A 905 -35.25 -16.04 -0.02
CA LYS A 905 -35.10 -16.39 -1.44
C LYS A 905 -35.03 -15.14 -2.31
N GLU A 906 -35.93 -14.18 -2.13
CA GLU A 906 -35.93 -12.91 -2.88
C GLU A 906 -34.62 -12.13 -2.69
N GLU A 907 -34.14 -11.99 -1.45
CA GLU A 907 -32.86 -11.33 -1.15
C GLU A 907 -31.66 -12.06 -1.79
N LEU A 908 -31.65 -13.39 -1.78
CA LEU A 908 -30.59 -14.18 -2.42
C LEU A 908 -30.59 -14.01 -3.94
N VAL A 909 -31.76 -13.98 -4.58
CA VAL A 909 -31.89 -13.75 -6.02
C VAL A 909 -31.40 -12.35 -6.40
N GLU A 910 -31.72 -11.32 -5.61
CA GLU A 910 -31.21 -9.96 -5.82
C GLU A 910 -29.67 -9.92 -5.76
N ILE A 911 -29.07 -10.61 -4.79
CA ILE A 911 -27.62 -10.73 -4.67
C ILE A 911 -27.01 -11.43 -5.89
N ARG A 912 -27.64 -12.50 -6.37
CA ARG A 912 -27.20 -13.22 -7.57
C ARG A 912 -27.19 -12.28 -8.78
N GLU A 913 -28.25 -11.51 -9.00
CA GLU A 913 -28.32 -10.55 -10.11
C GLU A 913 -27.24 -9.46 -10.01
N LYS A 914 -26.89 -9.04 -8.79
CA LYS A 914 -25.93 -7.96 -8.54
C LYS A 914 -24.47 -8.40 -8.63
N TYR A 915 -24.14 -9.65 -8.27
CA TYR A 915 -22.76 -10.10 -8.07
C TYR A 915 -22.36 -11.39 -8.81
N ALA A 916 -23.27 -12.06 -9.51
CA ALA A 916 -22.92 -13.26 -10.27
C ALA A 916 -21.85 -12.99 -11.33
N ASP A 917 -20.87 -13.90 -11.41
CA ASP A 917 -19.80 -13.90 -12.40
C ASP A 917 -19.66 -15.28 -13.05
N ALA A 918 -19.00 -15.33 -14.21
CA ALA A 918 -18.68 -16.59 -14.86
C ALA A 918 -17.68 -17.41 -14.03
N ARG A 919 -17.84 -18.73 -14.04
CA ARG A 919 -16.90 -19.67 -13.43
C ARG A 919 -15.51 -19.48 -14.04
N ARG A 920 -14.47 -19.45 -13.19
CA ARG A 920 -13.05 -19.33 -13.66
C ARG A 920 -12.39 -20.70 -13.75
N THR A 921 -12.60 -21.57 -12.75
CA THR A 921 -12.01 -22.91 -12.74
C THR A 921 -12.73 -23.84 -13.70
N GLU A 922 -11.96 -24.46 -14.59
CA GLU A 922 -12.44 -25.46 -15.55
C GLU A 922 -12.48 -26.85 -14.90
N ILE A 923 -13.39 -27.71 -15.35
CA ILE A 923 -13.55 -29.07 -14.81
C ILE A 923 -13.25 -30.08 -15.91
N ASN A 924 -12.22 -30.89 -15.70
CA ASN A 924 -11.97 -32.08 -16.52
C ASN A 924 -12.68 -33.29 -15.89
N GLU A 925 -13.86 -33.65 -16.43
CA GLU A 925 -14.70 -34.74 -15.90
C GLU A 925 -14.09 -36.13 -16.17
N HIS A 926 -13.23 -36.26 -17.19
CA HIS A 926 -12.55 -37.50 -17.58
C HIS A 926 -11.03 -37.31 -17.54
N PRO A 927 -10.44 -37.21 -16.33
CA PRO A 927 -9.00 -37.13 -16.23
C PRO A 927 -8.38 -38.42 -16.77
N GLU A 928 -7.28 -38.27 -17.53
CA GLU A 928 -6.34 -39.37 -17.76
C GLU A 928 -5.87 -39.90 -16.40
N GLY A 929 -5.53 -41.19 -16.32
CA GLY A 929 -5.13 -41.85 -15.07
C GLY A 929 -3.96 -41.16 -14.35
N GLU A 930 -3.55 -41.71 -13.20
CA GLU A 930 -2.31 -41.23 -12.59
C GLU A 930 -1.15 -41.38 -13.59
N ILE A 931 -0.37 -40.32 -13.77
CA ILE A 931 0.83 -40.35 -14.61
C ILE A 931 1.77 -41.43 -14.05
N GLU A 932 1.94 -42.51 -14.81
CA GLU A 932 2.79 -43.66 -14.48
C GLU A 932 4.25 -43.36 -14.85
N THR A 933 5.18 -44.24 -14.46
CA THR A 933 6.62 -43.98 -14.69
C THR A 933 6.95 -44.08 -16.18
N GLU A 934 6.20 -44.91 -16.89
CA GLU A 934 6.24 -45.20 -18.31
C GLU A 934 5.84 -43.96 -19.15
N ASP A 935 4.88 -43.16 -18.68
CA ASP A 935 4.40 -41.93 -19.34
C ASP A 935 5.44 -40.78 -19.32
N LEU A 936 6.52 -40.95 -18.56
CA LEU A 936 7.62 -39.99 -18.45
C LEU A 936 8.74 -40.25 -19.46
N ILE A 937 8.61 -41.27 -20.31
CA ILE A 937 9.62 -41.73 -21.26
C ILE A 937 9.10 -41.53 -22.70
N PRO A 938 9.90 -40.95 -23.62
CA PRO A 938 9.50 -40.80 -25.02
C PRO A 938 9.37 -42.17 -25.71
N VAL A 939 8.28 -42.34 -26.46
CA VAL A 939 8.05 -43.51 -27.32
C VAL A 939 8.77 -43.29 -28.65
N GLU A 940 9.68 -44.20 -29.02
CA GLU A 940 10.39 -44.16 -30.31
C GLU A 940 9.87 -45.26 -31.24
N ASP A 941 9.53 -44.89 -32.48
CA ASP A 941 9.15 -45.85 -33.52
C ASP A 941 10.39 -46.61 -34.01
N VAL A 942 10.46 -47.90 -33.67
CA VAL A 942 11.44 -48.85 -34.21
C VAL A 942 10.79 -49.72 -35.28
N ILE A 943 11.38 -49.75 -36.47
CA ILE A 943 10.99 -50.70 -37.53
C ILE A 943 11.50 -52.08 -37.10
N VAL A 944 10.57 -53.02 -36.90
CA VAL A 944 10.85 -54.42 -36.53
C VAL A 944 11.04 -55.29 -37.77
#